data_AF-A0A7L1RR26-F1
#
_entry.id   AF-A0A7L1RR26-F1
#
_cell.length_a   1.000
_cell.length_b   1.000
_cell.length_c   1.000
_cell.angle_alpha   90.00
_cell.angle_beta   90.00
_cell.angle_gamma   90.00
#
_symmetry.space_group_name_H-M   'P 1'
#
loop_
_entity.id
_entity.type
_entity.pdbx_description
1 polymer ?
#
loop_
_entity_poly.entity_id
_entity_poly.type
_entity_poly.pdbx_seq_one_letter_code
_entity_poly.pdbx_strand_id
1 'polypeptide(L)'
;MNPFYFLGFGHSHLGFFGNRSVPFNRTNETYCYSTAQGSTVLQGVTFGGIPTVLLLDVTFFFILILLFSIIRKRFWDYGRVALVSEVESESRYNRLSTSSSVPEDLEYDKGFCSWITAAFRMHDDEIHERCGEDAIHYLAFQRHIICLLIAISILSVCVILPVNLSGDLLDKDPYSFGRTTIVNLQTSNNLLWLHTVFAVVYLILTVVFMRHHMKYVTYKEENIVKCTLFITGLPKNASEETVQNHFTDAYPTCTVLEVQLCYDVAKLINLYKKRKQAEKSLIYYEHLHQKYGKRVQINPKPCGQFCCCEMRGCEREDAVDYYTRVRNELEEEYSKEEQAVHNNPLGMAFVTFQEKSMATYILKDFNACKCQSIKCKGEPQPSPYSRELCISNWEVTYAPYPENICWKNLSVHGLKWWFRWACINLLLFIVLFFLTTPSIIISTMDKFNVTKPIHYLNNPVISQFFPTLLLWSFSALLPTIVYYSTLLESHWTKSAENRIMMHKVYIFLIFMVLILPSLGLTSLDFFFRWLFDRESSDSAVRLECVFLPDQGAFFVNYVIASAFVGNGMELLRLPGLILYTIRMIMAKSTAERKNIKQQQAFEYEFGAMYAWMLCVFTVIMAYSITCPIIVPFGLIYILLKHMVDRHNLYYAYLPAKLEKKMHFAAVNQALAAPILCLFWLYFYSFVRLGFKAPTTMFTLLVVNITIVICLAYTCFGCFKYLSPLNYRIEETQGERGKDTDVPTVPTSSMYVPQVLRPHPTERTVLAFTEQQSYGTMDNTCSQAEGIRSYAAGPAVVEQASGA
;
A
#
# COMPACT_ATOMS: atom_id res chain seq x y z
N MET A 1 61.01 -42.47 -10.65
CA MET A 1 62.04 -42.03 -11.61
C MET A 1 62.28 -40.55 -11.36
N ASN A 2 63.48 -40.22 -10.86
CA ASN A 2 64.02 -38.86 -10.75
C ASN A 2 63.98 -38.15 -12.13
N PRO A 3 64.05 -36.80 -12.25
CA PRO A 3 65.20 -36.06 -11.72
C PRO A 3 64.99 -34.61 -11.19
N PHE A 4 65.86 -34.28 -10.22
CA PHE A 4 66.72 -33.08 -10.05
C PHE A 4 66.21 -31.67 -10.48
N TYR A 5 66.48 -30.55 -9.78
CA TYR A 5 67.77 -30.07 -9.29
C TYR A 5 67.64 -29.05 -8.12
N PHE A 6 68.62 -29.15 -7.23
CA PHE A 6 69.04 -28.25 -6.15
C PHE A 6 69.64 -26.92 -6.68
N LEU A 7 69.61 -25.86 -5.85
CA LEU A 7 70.68 -24.89 -5.52
C LEU A 7 70.01 -23.68 -4.80
N GLY A 8 70.40 -23.16 -3.64
CA GLY A 8 71.56 -23.37 -2.76
C GLY A 8 71.93 -22.03 -2.10
N PHE A 9 72.16 -22.06 -0.78
CA PHE A 9 72.93 -21.10 0.07
C PHE A 9 72.45 -19.64 0.20
N GLY A 10 72.48 -18.98 1.37
CA GLY A 10 72.98 -19.35 2.69
C GLY A 10 73.03 -18.15 3.65
N HIS A 11 73.48 -18.46 4.88
CA HIS A 11 74.00 -17.57 5.94
C HIS A 11 73.07 -16.99 7.01
N SER A 12 73.19 -17.66 8.16
CA SER A 12 72.92 -17.31 9.55
C SER A 12 73.55 -15.99 10.02
N HIS A 13 72.92 -15.32 10.98
CA HIS A 13 73.64 -14.75 12.13
C HIS A 13 72.72 -14.61 13.35
N LEU A 14 73.17 -15.22 14.47
CA LEU A 14 72.66 -15.00 15.83
C LEU A 14 73.05 -13.60 16.33
N GLY A 15 72.18 -12.97 17.12
CA GLY A 15 72.48 -11.77 17.91
C GLY A 15 71.52 -11.66 19.11
N PHE A 16 72.08 -11.69 20.31
CA PHE A 16 71.43 -11.81 21.62
C PHE A 16 71.08 -10.43 22.22
N PHE A 17 69.92 -10.35 22.89
CA PHE A 17 69.47 -9.43 23.96
C PHE A 17 69.59 -7.90 23.83
N GLY A 18 68.43 -7.25 24.00
CA GLY A 18 68.31 -5.82 24.31
C GLY A 18 66.94 -5.51 24.92
N ASN A 19 66.85 -5.64 26.24
CA ASN A 19 65.66 -5.31 27.03
C ASN A 19 65.47 -3.77 27.02
N ARG A 20 64.44 -3.27 26.33
CA ARG A 20 64.04 -1.85 26.39
C ARG A 20 62.53 -1.77 26.59
N SER A 21 62.15 -1.50 27.83
CA SER A 21 60.81 -1.08 28.23
C SER A 21 60.41 0.19 27.46
N VAL A 22 59.43 0.06 26.56
CA VAL A 22 58.79 1.18 25.86
C VAL A 22 57.34 1.29 26.39
N PRO A 23 56.80 2.50 26.63
CA PRO A 23 55.54 2.69 27.32
C PRO A 23 54.38 2.19 26.45
N PHE A 24 53.44 1.50 27.09
CA PHE A 24 52.17 1.09 26.54
C PHE A 24 51.34 2.33 26.18
N ASN A 25 51.32 2.74 24.91
CA ASN A 25 50.33 3.71 24.46
C ASN A 25 49.98 3.57 22.96
N ARG A 26 48.65 3.54 22.72
CA ARG A 26 47.95 3.94 21.50
C ARG A 26 47.99 2.99 20.28
N THR A 27 47.32 1.83 20.37
CA THR A 27 46.98 0.99 19.19
C THR A 27 45.53 0.49 19.11
N ASN A 28 44.63 0.94 19.98
CA ASN A 28 43.26 0.39 20.01
C ASN A 28 42.20 1.13 19.16
N GLU A 29 42.47 2.34 18.66
CA GLU A 29 41.44 3.14 17.97
C GLU A 29 41.28 2.82 16.47
N THR A 30 42.29 2.24 15.82
CA THR A 30 42.28 1.95 14.37
C THR A 30 41.57 0.65 13.98
N TYR A 31 41.19 -0.19 14.95
CA TYR A 31 40.71 -1.54 14.65
C TYR A 31 39.21 -1.61 14.28
N CYS A 32 38.36 -0.68 14.74
CA CYS A 32 36.97 -0.62 14.27
C CYS A 32 36.84 -0.02 12.86
N TYR A 33 37.82 0.78 12.40
CA TYR A 33 37.82 1.38 11.07
C TYR A 33 38.30 0.42 9.96
N SER A 34 39.05 -0.63 10.31
CA SER A 34 39.62 -1.57 9.33
C SER A 34 38.61 -2.59 8.78
N THR A 35 37.55 -2.92 9.54
CA THR A 35 36.51 -3.86 9.08
C THR A 35 35.53 -3.25 8.06
N ALA A 36 35.52 -1.92 7.92
CA ALA A 36 34.75 -1.19 6.91
C ALA A 36 35.47 -1.07 5.55
N GLN A 37 36.73 -1.54 5.42
CA GLN A 37 37.53 -1.48 4.18
C GLN A 37 36.95 -2.25 2.97
N GLY A 38 35.83 -2.97 3.13
CA GLY A 38 35.16 -3.70 2.07
C GLY A 38 34.07 -2.94 1.30
N SER A 39 33.63 -1.76 1.78
CA SER A 39 32.60 -0.95 1.10
C SER A 39 33.25 0.22 0.35
N THR A 40 33.65 -0.05 -0.89
CA THR A 40 34.45 0.83 -1.76
C THR A 40 33.72 2.06 -2.32
N VAL A 41 32.42 2.25 -2.04
CA VAL A 41 31.62 3.27 -2.74
C VAL A 41 31.63 4.64 -2.05
N LEU A 42 31.94 4.72 -0.74
CA LEU A 42 31.93 5.98 0.02
C LEU A 42 33.17 6.20 0.91
N GLN A 43 34.15 5.31 0.88
CA GLN A 43 35.40 5.53 1.62
C GLN A 43 36.27 6.57 0.90
N GLY A 44 36.51 7.71 1.57
CA GLY A 44 37.38 8.79 1.10
C GLY A 44 36.68 10.10 0.72
N VAL A 45 35.34 10.16 0.79
CA VAL A 45 34.58 11.41 0.57
C VAL A 45 34.33 12.15 1.88
N THR A 46 34.50 13.47 1.84
CA THR A 46 34.32 14.34 3.00
C THR A 46 32.89 14.24 3.55
N PHE A 47 32.74 14.26 4.89
CA PHE A 47 31.44 14.25 5.58
C PHE A 47 30.51 13.08 5.18
N GLY A 48 31.07 11.88 5.00
CA GLY A 48 30.28 10.67 4.65
C GLY A 48 29.60 10.72 3.27
N GLY A 49 30.05 11.62 2.38
CA GLY A 49 29.53 11.77 1.03
C GLY A 49 28.19 12.51 0.92
N ILE A 50 27.62 12.98 2.03
CA ILE A 50 26.26 13.58 2.06
C ILE A 50 26.12 14.76 1.09
N PRO A 51 27.03 15.75 1.03
CA PRO A 51 26.88 16.88 0.10
C PRO A 51 26.89 16.43 -1.37
N THR A 52 27.71 15.44 -1.70
CA THR A 52 27.80 14.88 -3.06
C THR A 52 26.54 14.12 -3.43
N VAL A 53 26.06 13.23 -2.53
CA VAL A 53 24.82 12.47 -2.72
C VAL A 53 23.63 13.42 -2.87
N LEU A 54 23.52 14.42 -2.00
CA LEU A 54 22.47 15.43 -2.08
C LEU A 54 22.46 16.16 -3.41
N LEU A 55 23.63 16.60 -3.90
CA LEU A 55 23.73 17.29 -5.20
C LEU A 55 23.28 16.38 -6.35
N LEU A 56 23.72 15.13 -6.35
CA LEU A 56 23.36 14.14 -7.37
C LEU A 56 21.86 13.84 -7.34
N ASP A 57 21.30 13.57 -6.17
CA ASP A 57 19.89 13.22 -6.00
C ASP A 57 18.95 14.38 -6.35
N VAL A 58 19.31 15.61 -5.96
CA VAL A 58 18.56 16.82 -6.34
C VAL A 58 18.61 17.04 -7.85
N THR A 59 19.80 16.89 -8.47
CA THR A 59 19.96 17.02 -9.92
C THR A 59 19.12 15.96 -10.65
N PHE A 60 19.17 14.71 -10.18
CA PHE A 60 18.38 13.63 -10.74
C PHE A 60 16.88 13.86 -10.57
N PHE A 61 16.44 14.40 -9.43
CA PHE A 61 15.05 14.75 -9.19
C PHE A 61 14.54 15.81 -10.17
N PHE A 62 15.33 16.84 -10.48
CA PHE A 62 14.97 17.80 -11.53
C PHE A 62 14.86 17.14 -12.91
N ILE A 63 15.72 16.18 -13.23
CA ILE A 63 15.61 15.37 -14.46
C ILE A 63 14.31 14.56 -14.46
N LEU A 64 13.96 13.92 -13.33
CA LEU A 64 12.70 13.18 -13.19
C LEU A 64 11.47 14.08 -13.33
N ILE A 65 11.47 15.28 -12.75
CA ILE A 65 10.41 16.27 -12.93
C ILE A 65 10.29 16.69 -14.39
N LEU A 66 11.43 16.97 -15.04
CA LEU A 66 11.46 17.34 -16.46
C LEU A 66 10.90 16.21 -17.34
N LEU A 67 11.32 14.97 -17.08
CA LEU A 67 10.81 13.78 -17.74
C LEU A 67 9.31 13.61 -17.49
N PHE A 68 8.85 13.81 -16.26
CA PHE A 68 7.43 13.77 -15.90
C PHE A 68 6.65 14.82 -16.69
N SER A 69 7.11 16.07 -16.74
CA SER A 69 6.46 17.13 -17.51
C SER A 69 6.39 16.83 -19.01
N ILE A 70 7.43 16.21 -19.59
CA ILE A 70 7.42 15.78 -21.00
C ILE A 70 6.44 14.62 -21.22
N ILE A 71 6.50 13.57 -20.39
CA ILE A 71 5.61 12.40 -20.48
C ILE A 71 4.17 12.84 -20.30
N ARG A 72 3.91 13.68 -19.29
CA ARG A 72 2.61 14.29 -19.01
C ARG A 72 2.05 15.00 -20.23
N LYS A 73 2.85 15.82 -20.93
CA LYS A 73 2.39 16.56 -22.11
C LYS A 73 2.17 15.65 -23.34
N ARG A 74 3.03 14.65 -23.53
CA ARG A 74 3.00 13.77 -24.72
C ARG A 74 2.02 12.61 -24.59
N PHE A 75 1.81 12.13 -23.38
CA PHE A 75 0.97 10.98 -23.04
C PHE A 75 -0.10 11.37 -22.01
N TRP A 76 -0.62 12.60 -22.03
CA TRP A 76 -1.68 13.07 -21.11
C TRP A 76 -2.95 12.19 -21.14
N ASP A 77 -3.17 11.47 -22.24
CA ASP A 77 -4.22 10.46 -22.37
C ASP A 77 -4.04 9.26 -21.40
N TYR A 78 -2.83 9.06 -20.88
CA TYR A 78 -2.46 7.99 -19.97
C TYR A 78 -3.10 8.22 -18.59
N GLY A 79 -4.02 7.33 -18.20
CA GLY A 79 -4.77 7.40 -16.94
C GLY A 79 -6.10 8.16 -17.06
N ARG A 80 -6.14 9.33 -17.73
CA ARG A 80 -7.38 10.12 -17.86
C ARG A 80 -8.48 9.39 -18.63
N VAL A 81 -8.14 8.76 -19.76
CA VAL A 81 -9.11 8.01 -20.57
C VAL A 81 -9.75 6.87 -19.79
N ALA A 82 -8.98 6.26 -18.89
CA ALA A 82 -9.48 5.20 -18.02
C ALA A 82 -10.39 5.74 -16.91
N LEU A 83 -10.01 6.84 -16.26
CA LEU A 83 -10.85 7.51 -15.26
C LEU A 83 -12.18 7.99 -15.86
N VAL A 84 -12.14 8.61 -17.04
CA VAL A 84 -13.35 9.09 -17.74
C VAL A 84 -14.23 7.91 -18.18
N SER A 85 -13.65 6.83 -18.69
CA SER A 85 -14.45 5.66 -19.11
C SER A 85 -15.16 4.96 -17.94
N GLU A 86 -14.59 4.99 -16.74
CA GLU A 86 -15.22 4.39 -15.56
C GLU A 86 -16.35 5.27 -15.02
N VAL A 87 -16.13 6.59 -14.94
CA VAL A 87 -17.17 7.58 -14.60
C VAL A 87 -18.32 7.53 -15.62
N GLU A 88 -18.02 7.31 -16.90
CA GLU A 88 -19.03 7.14 -17.95
C GLU A 88 -19.75 5.79 -17.87
N SER A 89 -19.16 4.76 -17.23
CA SER A 89 -19.88 3.52 -16.92
C SER A 89 -20.73 3.66 -15.67
N GLU A 90 -20.23 4.24 -14.58
CA GLU A 90 -20.99 4.47 -13.36
C GLU A 90 -22.14 5.46 -13.58
N SER A 91 -21.92 6.56 -14.30
CA SER A 91 -22.98 7.49 -14.67
C SER A 91 -24.01 6.89 -15.63
N ARG A 92 -23.64 5.89 -16.45
CA ARG A 92 -24.61 5.13 -17.25
C ARG A 92 -25.54 4.29 -16.39
N TYR A 93 -25.05 3.78 -15.25
CA TYR A 93 -25.87 3.08 -14.27
C TYR A 93 -26.69 4.05 -13.41
N ASN A 94 -26.10 5.16 -12.98
CA ASN A 94 -26.80 6.17 -12.16
C ASN A 94 -27.76 7.07 -12.96
N ARG A 95 -27.72 7.09 -14.29
CA ARG A 95 -28.72 7.81 -15.12
C ARG A 95 -30.15 7.27 -15.02
N LEU A 96 -30.36 6.15 -14.33
CA LEU A 96 -31.71 5.69 -13.95
C LEU A 96 -32.25 6.38 -12.68
N SER A 97 -31.40 7.12 -11.96
CA SER A 97 -31.75 7.80 -10.72
C SER A 97 -30.89 9.06 -10.55
N THR A 98 -31.50 10.21 -10.86
CA THR A 98 -31.04 11.59 -10.66
C THR A 98 -30.10 12.18 -11.71
N SER A 99 -30.57 13.26 -12.34
CA SER A 99 -29.81 14.15 -13.22
C SER A 99 -28.90 15.05 -12.38
N SER A 100 -27.67 14.62 -12.10
CA SER A 100 -26.62 15.52 -11.62
C SER A 100 -25.66 15.83 -12.76
N SER A 101 -25.50 17.12 -13.02
CA SER A 101 -24.60 17.73 -13.99
C SER A 101 -23.18 17.18 -13.87
N VAL A 102 -22.61 16.82 -15.02
CA VAL A 102 -21.18 16.60 -15.22
C VAL A 102 -20.43 17.86 -14.72
N PRO A 103 -19.39 17.76 -13.89
CA PRO A 103 -18.50 18.87 -13.67
C PRO A 103 -17.75 19.15 -14.99
N GLU A 104 -18.20 20.19 -15.69
CA GLU A 104 -17.42 20.89 -16.69
C GLU A 104 -16.13 21.44 -16.04
N ASP A 105 -15.05 21.43 -16.83
CA ASP A 105 -13.79 22.17 -16.62
C ASP A 105 -12.83 21.72 -15.51
N LEU A 106 -12.16 20.59 -15.75
CA LEU A 106 -10.75 20.45 -15.34
C LEU A 106 -9.92 21.45 -16.17
N GLU A 107 -9.70 22.64 -15.62
CA GLU A 107 -8.90 23.71 -16.19
C GLU A 107 -7.66 23.17 -16.92
N TYR A 108 -7.52 23.64 -18.16
CA TYR A 108 -6.51 23.25 -19.14
C TYR A 108 -5.11 23.67 -18.68
N ASP A 109 -4.51 22.89 -17.79
CA ASP A 109 -3.21 23.27 -17.26
C ASP A 109 -2.07 22.86 -18.21
N LYS A 110 -1.80 23.73 -19.20
CA LYS A 110 -0.79 23.55 -20.27
C LYS A 110 0.64 23.92 -19.85
N GLY A 111 0.84 24.43 -18.64
CA GLY A 111 2.14 24.84 -18.14
C GLY A 111 3.08 23.65 -17.87
N PHE A 112 4.39 23.88 -17.96
CA PHE A 112 5.40 22.82 -17.78
C PHE A 112 5.52 22.36 -16.32
N CYS A 113 5.33 23.26 -15.35
CA CYS A 113 5.40 22.98 -13.90
C CYS A 113 4.13 23.40 -13.15
N SER A 114 3.07 23.75 -13.85
CA SER A 114 1.84 24.26 -13.24
C SER A 114 1.07 23.19 -12.45
N TRP A 115 1.38 21.91 -12.67
CA TRP A 115 0.94 20.81 -11.84
C TRP A 115 1.35 20.94 -10.37
N ILE A 116 2.49 21.59 -10.08
CA ILE A 116 2.94 21.86 -8.72
C ILE A 116 2.01 22.88 -8.07
N THR A 117 1.72 23.98 -8.78
CA THR A 117 0.78 25.01 -8.28
C THR A 117 -0.63 24.47 -8.13
N ALA A 118 -1.09 23.62 -9.06
CA ALA A 118 -2.37 22.96 -8.96
C ALA A 118 -2.44 22.02 -7.74
N ALA A 119 -1.39 21.24 -7.48
CA ALA A 119 -1.34 20.34 -6.33
C ALA A 119 -1.45 21.08 -4.98
N PHE A 120 -0.92 22.32 -4.88
CA PHE A 120 -1.06 23.15 -3.69
C PHE A 120 -2.41 23.87 -3.60
N ARG A 121 -3.03 24.22 -4.74
CA ARG A 121 -4.27 25.00 -4.81
C ARG A 121 -5.55 24.19 -4.58
N MET A 122 -5.53 22.88 -4.82
CA MET A 122 -6.69 21.99 -4.63
C MET A 122 -7.28 22.11 -3.22
N HIS A 123 -8.59 22.08 -3.05
CA HIS A 123 -9.18 22.06 -1.71
C HIS A 123 -9.42 20.63 -1.23
N ASP A 124 -9.40 20.41 0.10
CA ASP A 124 -9.70 19.09 0.69
C ASP A 124 -11.11 18.62 0.31
N ASP A 125 -12.08 19.54 0.12
CA ASP A 125 -13.45 19.23 -0.30
C ASP A 125 -13.52 18.64 -1.72
N GLU A 126 -12.75 19.20 -2.66
CA GLU A 126 -12.65 18.69 -4.04
C GLU A 126 -12.03 17.29 -4.09
N ILE A 127 -11.05 17.04 -3.21
CA ILE A 127 -10.41 15.72 -3.10
C ILE A 127 -11.39 14.73 -2.46
N HIS A 128 -12.18 15.15 -1.48
CA HIS A 128 -13.18 14.32 -0.83
C HIS A 128 -14.25 13.84 -1.83
N GLU A 129 -14.82 14.75 -2.61
CA GLU A 129 -15.86 14.42 -3.60
C GLU A 129 -15.36 13.46 -4.70
N ARG A 130 -14.10 13.61 -5.11
CA ARG A 130 -13.53 12.82 -6.22
C ARG A 130 -12.87 11.51 -5.79
N CYS A 131 -12.11 11.54 -4.70
CA CYS A 131 -11.25 10.43 -4.27
C CYS A 131 -11.84 9.64 -3.08
N GLY A 132 -12.85 10.18 -2.40
CA GLY A 132 -13.50 9.58 -1.24
C GLY A 132 -12.81 9.88 0.10
N GLU A 133 -13.45 9.44 1.19
CA GLU A 133 -13.03 9.69 2.58
C GLU A 133 -11.64 9.15 2.92
N ASP A 134 -11.28 7.96 2.43
CA ASP A 134 -10.01 7.31 2.81
C ASP A 134 -8.78 8.07 2.28
N ALA A 135 -8.92 8.77 1.15
CA ALA A 135 -7.89 9.66 0.62
C ALA A 135 -7.63 10.84 1.57
N ILE A 136 -8.70 11.44 2.11
CA ILE A 136 -8.60 12.53 3.08
C ILE A 136 -7.97 12.04 4.38
N HIS A 137 -8.37 10.89 4.89
CA HIS A 137 -7.77 10.30 6.08
C HIS A 137 -6.27 10.03 5.89
N TYR A 138 -5.86 9.53 4.73
CA TYR A 138 -4.46 9.32 4.38
C TYR A 138 -3.67 10.63 4.33
N LEU A 139 -4.18 11.65 3.63
CA LEU A 139 -3.52 12.96 3.54
C LEU A 139 -3.50 13.68 4.89
N ALA A 140 -4.55 13.58 5.69
CA ALA A 140 -4.59 14.10 7.05
C ALA A 140 -3.56 13.42 7.95
N PHE A 141 -3.36 12.10 7.82
CA PHE A 141 -2.33 11.38 8.55
C PHE A 141 -0.92 11.92 8.22
N GLN A 142 -0.62 12.13 6.94
CA GLN A 142 0.63 12.74 6.50
C GLN A 142 0.85 14.14 7.10
N ARG A 143 -0.18 14.99 7.11
CA ARG A 143 -0.10 16.32 7.75
C ARG A 143 0.27 16.24 9.23
N HIS A 144 -0.31 15.29 9.97
CA HIS A 144 0.04 15.10 11.38
C HIS A 144 1.48 14.61 11.58
N ILE A 145 1.98 13.73 10.70
CA ILE A 145 3.39 13.32 10.70
C ILE A 145 4.31 14.51 10.36
N ILE A 146 3.94 15.36 9.40
CA ILE A 146 4.69 16.57 9.06
C ILE A 146 4.81 17.48 10.28
N CYS A 147 3.69 17.79 10.96
CA CYS A 147 3.71 18.61 12.17
C CYS A 147 4.57 17.99 13.28
N LEU A 148 4.49 16.67 13.47
CA LEU A 148 5.33 15.93 14.41
C LEU A 148 6.81 16.06 14.05
N LEU A 149 7.19 15.84 12.79
CA LEU A 149 8.58 15.93 12.32
C LEU A 149 9.12 17.36 12.37
N ILE A 150 8.29 18.40 12.19
CA ILE A 150 8.71 19.80 12.40
C ILE A 150 9.13 20.00 13.86
N ALA A 151 8.30 19.57 14.81
CA ALA A 151 8.61 19.71 16.24
C ALA A 151 9.87 18.90 16.62
N ILE A 152 10.00 17.67 16.14
CA ILE A 152 11.19 16.83 16.36
C ILE A 152 12.43 17.45 15.70
N SER A 153 12.31 18.02 14.50
CA SER A 153 13.42 18.67 13.78
C SER A 153 13.98 19.86 14.57
N ILE A 154 13.09 20.71 15.10
CA ILE A 154 13.48 21.84 15.96
C ILE A 154 14.24 21.34 17.19
N LEU A 155 13.72 20.32 17.88
CA LEU A 155 14.37 19.77 19.08
C LEU A 155 15.72 19.10 18.75
N SER A 156 15.80 18.33 17.68
CA SER A 156 17.01 17.64 17.23
C SER A 156 18.10 18.62 16.78
N VAL A 157 17.76 19.65 16.00
CA VAL A 157 18.73 20.61 15.45
C VAL A 157 19.12 21.69 16.46
N CYS A 158 18.19 22.18 17.27
CA CYS A 158 18.48 23.28 18.21
C CYS A 158 19.08 22.80 19.54
N VAL A 159 18.85 21.53 19.94
CA VAL A 159 19.32 21.02 21.23
C VAL A 159 20.30 19.86 21.06
N ILE A 160 19.89 18.76 20.42
CA ILE A 160 20.70 17.53 20.38
C ILE A 160 21.97 17.73 19.55
N LEU A 161 21.87 18.38 18.38
CA LEU A 161 23.01 18.60 17.49
C LEU A 161 24.12 19.47 18.13
N PRO A 162 23.85 20.63 18.73
CA PRO A 162 24.86 21.40 19.47
C PRO A 162 25.51 20.61 20.61
N VAL A 163 24.72 19.78 21.30
CA VAL A 163 25.23 18.94 22.38
C VAL A 163 26.20 17.89 21.84
N ASN A 164 25.89 17.24 20.71
CA ASN A 164 26.82 16.32 20.04
C ASN A 164 28.11 17.03 19.59
N LEU A 165 28.00 18.22 19.02
CA LEU A 165 29.14 19.01 18.57
C LEU A 165 30.03 19.50 19.71
N SER A 166 29.50 19.63 20.93
CA SER A 166 30.26 20.00 22.13
C SER A 166 31.22 18.91 22.63
N GLY A 167 31.07 17.67 22.15
CA GLY A 167 31.97 16.57 22.47
C GLY A 167 33.39 16.76 21.92
N ASP A 168 34.36 16.19 22.63
CA ASP A 168 35.80 16.31 22.33
C ASP A 168 36.45 14.92 22.13
N LEU A 169 35.66 13.88 21.78
CA LEU A 169 36.16 12.52 21.61
C LEU A 169 36.74 12.27 20.20
N LEU A 170 36.21 12.94 19.17
CA LEU A 170 36.70 12.86 17.80
C LEU A 170 37.58 14.07 17.46
N ASP A 171 38.54 13.89 16.55
CA ASP A 171 39.41 14.96 16.07
C ASP A 171 38.62 16.18 15.56
N LYS A 172 39.18 17.39 15.75
CA LYS A 172 38.51 18.66 15.45
C LYS A 172 38.38 18.97 13.96
N ASP A 173 38.47 17.97 13.09
CA ASP A 173 38.29 18.10 11.66
C ASP A 173 36.82 18.44 11.34
N PRO A 174 36.54 19.54 10.62
CA PRO A 174 35.18 19.92 10.24
C PRO A 174 34.56 18.95 9.24
N TYR A 175 35.37 18.11 8.58
CA TYR A 175 34.94 17.14 7.58
C TYR A 175 34.54 15.78 8.18
N SER A 176 34.71 15.57 9.49
CA SER A 176 34.34 14.33 10.16
C SER A 176 32.85 14.32 10.52
N PHE A 177 32.08 13.45 9.87
CA PHE A 177 30.64 13.31 10.12
C PHE A 177 30.33 12.90 11.56
N GLY A 178 31.19 12.08 12.18
CA GLY A 178 30.96 11.56 13.52
C GLY A 178 30.84 12.62 14.61
N ARG A 179 31.36 13.83 14.39
CA ARG A 179 31.21 14.97 15.29
C ARG A 179 29.76 15.40 15.51
N THR A 180 28.90 15.13 14.53
CA THR A 180 27.47 15.48 14.57
C THR A 180 26.62 14.43 15.29
N THR A 181 27.23 13.29 15.65
CA THR A 181 26.56 12.13 16.24
C THR A 181 26.85 12.00 17.72
N ILE A 182 26.03 11.22 18.42
CA ILE A 182 26.17 10.90 19.85
C ILE A 182 27.55 10.28 20.19
N VAL A 183 28.25 9.71 19.19
CA VAL A 183 29.59 9.11 19.36
C VAL A 183 30.63 10.13 19.80
N ASN A 184 30.49 11.41 19.43
CA ASN A 184 31.46 12.44 19.80
C ASN A 184 31.50 12.77 21.31
N LEU A 185 30.49 12.37 22.08
CA LEU A 185 30.43 12.60 23.52
C LEU A 185 31.25 11.57 24.30
N GLN A 186 31.95 11.99 25.35
CA GLN A 186 32.68 11.09 26.25
C GLN A 186 31.72 10.28 27.15
N THR A 187 32.13 9.06 27.51
CA THR A 187 31.32 8.10 28.29
C THR A 187 31.00 8.56 29.71
N SER A 188 31.81 9.45 30.30
CA SER A 188 31.62 10.00 31.65
C SER A 188 30.74 11.26 31.69
N ASN A 189 30.28 11.76 30.54
CA ASN A 189 29.62 13.05 30.47
C ASN A 189 28.13 12.96 30.80
N ASN A 190 27.66 13.81 31.72
CA ASN A 190 26.24 13.92 32.10
C ASN A 190 25.32 14.33 30.93
N LEU A 191 25.87 14.87 29.83
CA LEU A 191 25.12 15.22 28.61
C LEU A 191 24.45 14.02 27.92
N LEU A 192 24.88 12.79 28.19
CA LEU A 192 24.21 11.58 27.68
C LEU A 192 22.79 11.43 28.23
N TRP A 193 22.49 11.96 29.42
CA TRP A 193 21.13 11.96 29.97
C TRP A 193 20.14 12.74 29.10
N LEU A 194 20.59 13.82 28.45
CA LEU A 194 19.75 14.62 27.59
C LEU A 194 19.14 13.79 26.46
N HIS A 195 19.94 12.90 25.84
CA HIS A 195 19.49 12.01 24.78
C HIS A 195 18.38 11.06 25.26
N THR A 196 18.52 10.53 26.47
CA THR A 196 17.52 9.64 27.07
C THR A 196 16.21 10.37 27.40
N VAL A 197 16.30 11.62 27.90
CA VAL A 197 15.12 12.45 28.20
C VAL A 197 14.40 12.83 26.90
N PHE A 198 15.13 13.26 25.88
CA PHE A 198 14.54 13.62 24.59
C PHE A 198 13.90 12.42 23.88
N ALA A 199 14.41 11.20 24.07
CA ALA A 199 13.76 9.99 23.57
C ALA A 199 12.35 9.80 24.16
N VAL A 200 12.21 10.03 25.47
CA VAL A 200 10.90 9.98 26.15
C VAL A 200 10.00 11.12 25.66
N VAL A 201 10.55 12.33 25.48
CA VAL A 201 9.79 13.46 24.91
C VAL A 201 9.28 13.14 23.51
N TYR A 202 10.09 12.51 22.65
CA TYR A 202 9.69 12.11 21.29
C TYR A 202 8.58 11.05 21.32
N LEU A 203 8.63 10.09 22.25
CA LEU A 203 7.54 9.13 22.47
C LEU A 203 6.24 9.85 22.87
N ILE A 204 6.29 10.73 23.86
CA ILE A 204 5.11 11.48 24.34
C ILE A 204 4.53 12.33 23.20
N LEU A 205 5.37 13.06 22.48
CA LEU A 205 4.97 13.89 21.36
C LEU A 205 4.28 13.07 20.27
N THR A 206 4.86 11.92 19.89
CA THR A 206 4.27 11.01 18.91
C THR A 206 2.90 10.51 19.38
N VAL A 207 2.76 10.11 20.64
CA VAL A 207 1.47 9.67 21.22
C VAL A 207 0.43 10.78 21.19
N VAL A 208 0.79 12.02 21.54
CA VAL A 208 -0.13 13.17 21.52
C VAL A 208 -0.62 13.47 20.11
N PHE A 209 0.29 13.56 19.13
CA PHE A 209 -0.07 13.82 17.73
C PHE A 209 -0.91 12.69 17.12
N MET A 210 -0.57 11.43 17.40
CA MET A 210 -1.32 10.28 16.93
C MET A 210 -2.72 10.19 17.57
N ARG A 211 -2.85 10.52 18.86
CA ARG A 211 -4.17 10.62 19.51
C ARG A 211 -5.01 11.76 18.94
N HIS A 212 -4.40 12.90 18.63
CA HIS A 212 -5.09 14.02 18.00
C HIS A 212 -5.62 13.62 16.61
N HIS A 213 -4.78 12.99 15.78
CA HIS A 213 -5.20 12.46 14.49
C HIS A 213 -6.39 11.50 14.63
N MET A 214 -6.38 10.63 15.63
CA MET A 214 -7.47 9.67 15.82
C MET A 214 -8.80 10.27 16.24
N LYS A 215 -8.78 11.44 16.87
CA LYS A 215 -9.99 12.23 17.14
C LYS A 215 -10.49 12.94 15.88
N TYR A 216 -9.59 13.36 15.01
CA TYR A 216 -9.92 14.00 13.74
C TYR A 216 -10.57 13.03 12.73
N VAL A 217 -10.17 11.76 12.74
CA VAL A 217 -10.70 10.72 11.85
C VAL A 217 -12.11 10.29 12.30
N THR A 218 -13.12 11.03 11.84
CA THR A 218 -14.55 10.73 12.00
C THR A 218 -15.10 10.07 10.74
N TYR A 219 -15.46 8.80 10.83
CA TYR A 219 -16.17 8.11 9.75
C TYR A 219 -17.67 8.38 9.92
N LYS A 220 -18.33 8.91 8.88
CA LYS A 220 -19.79 8.91 8.81
C LYS A 220 -20.27 7.47 8.72
N GLU A 221 -21.14 7.07 9.63
CA GLU A 221 -21.69 5.72 9.62
C GLU A 221 -22.79 5.61 8.56
N GLU A 222 -22.55 4.83 7.50
CA GLU A 222 -23.63 4.49 6.57
C GLU A 222 -24.54 3.43 7.20
N ASN A 223 -25.81 3.80 7.42
CA ASN A 223 -26.80 2.94 8.08
C ASN A 223 -27.00 1.59 7.36
N ILE A 224 -26.95 1.58 6.02
CA ILE A 224 -27.30 0.41 5.18
C ILE A 224 -26.39 -0.80 5.45
N VAL A 225 -25.08 -0.58 5.60
CA VAL A 225 -24.12 -1.68 5.83
C VAL A 225 -24.28 -2.29 7.21
N LYS A 226 -24.66 -1.48 8.22
CA LYS A 226 -24.91 -1.97 9.58
C LYS A 226 -26.26 -2.68 9.73
N CYS A 227 -27.16 -2.57 8.75
CA CYS A 227 -28.39 -3.36 8.68
C CYS A 227 -28.18 -4.77 8.09
N THR A 228 -27.03 -5.05 7.50
CA THR A 228 -26.76 -6.34 6.83
C THR A 228 -25.76 -7.18 7.62
N LEU A 229 -26.09 -8.45 7.84
CA LEU A 229 -25.21 -9.44 8.45
C LEU A 229 -24.60 -10.35 7.39
N PHE A 230 -23.30 -10.58 7.48
CA PHE A 230 -22.58 -11.60 6.72
C PHE A 230 -22.42 -12.85 7.59
N ILE A 231 -23.02 -13.94 7.12
CA ILE A 231 -23.10 -15.22 7.81
C ILE A 231 -22.26 -16.24 7.04
N THR A 232 -21.38 -16.94 7.75
CA THR A 232 -20.58 -18.04 7.21
C THR A 232 -20.84 -19.32 8.00
N GLY A 233 -20.63 -20.48 7.39
CA GLY A 233 -20.85 -21.78 8.04
C GLY A 233 -22.25 -22.36 7.79
N LEU A 234 -22.98 -21.85 6.79
CA LEU A 234 -24.26 -22.45 6.37
C LEU A 234 -24.01 -23.80 5.67
N PRO A 235 -24.92 -24.78 5.84
CA PRO A 235 -24.88 -25.99 5.04
C PRO A 235 -25.10 -25.67 3.56
N LYS A 236 -24.42 -26.41 2.68
CA LYS A 236 -24.51 -26.19 1.22
C LYS A 236 -25.90 -26.38 0.64
N ASN A 237 -26.76 -27.11 1.34
CA ASN A 237 -28.12 -27.40 0.92
C ASN A 237 -29.12 -26.35 1.44
N ALA A 238 -28.66 -25.30 2.14
CA ALA A 238 -29.52 -24.25 2.65
C ALA A 238 -30.19 -23.49 1.50
N SER A 239 -31.49 -23.23 1.66
CA SER A 239 -32.29 -22.42 0.75
C SER A 239 -32.47 -21.02 1.32
N GLU A 240 -32.80 -20.06 0.47
CA GLU A 240 -33.12 -18.70 0.89
C GLU A 240 -34.30 -18.68 1.88
N GLU A 241 -35.35 -19.44 1.56
CA GLU A 241 -36.57 -19.56 2.38
C GLU A 241 -36.27 -20.14 3.77
N THR A 242 -35.45 -21.18 3.88
CA THR A 242 -35.13 -21.79 5.18
C THR A 242 -34.35 -20.83 6.08
N VAL A 243 -33.45 -20.03 5.52
CA VAL A 243 -32.72 -19.00 6.27
C VAL A 243 -33.64 -17.87 6.70
N GLN A 244 -34.53 -17.39 5.81
CA GLN A 244 -35.49 -16.35 6.13
C GLN A 244 -36.48 -16.79 7.22
N ASN A 245 -37.01 -18.01 7.12
CA ASN A 245 -37.93 -18.57 8.11
C ASN A 245 -37.25 -18.76 9.46
N HIS A 246 -35.97 -19.15 9.49
CA HIS A 246 -35.21 -19.22 10.75
C HIS A 246 -35.20 -17.87 11.48
N PHE A 247 -34.83 -16.78 10.80
CA PHE A 247 -34.78 -15.46 11.43
C PHE A 247 -36.16 -14.96 11.86
N THR A 248 -37.20 -15.25 11.08
CA THR A 248 -38.58 -14.86 11.39
C THR A 248 -39.10 -15.57 12.64
N ASP A 249 -38.81 -16.87 12.79
CA ASP A 249 -39.25 -17.67 13.93
C ASP A 249 -38.40 -17.42 15.19
N ALA A 250 -37.07 -17.33 15.05
CA ALA A 250 -36.16 -17.13 16.17
C ALA A 250 -36.18 -15.69 16.70
N TYR A 251 -36.45 -14.72 15.83
CA TYR A 251 -36.45 -13.29 16.15
C TYR A 251 -37.72 -12.59 15.62
N PRO A 252 -38.90 -12.82 16.23
CA PRO A 252 -40.17 -12.28 15.74
C PRO A 252 -40.25 -10.75 15.66
N THR A 253 -39.37 -10.05 16.40
CA THR A 253 -39.25 -8.59 16.41
C THR A 253 -38.38 -8.04 15.27
N CYS A 254 -37.71 -8.91 14.52
CA CYS A 254 -36.74 -8.54 13.48
C CYS A 254 -37.31 -8.85 12.09
N THR A 255 -37.52 -7.82 11.28
CA THR A 255 -37.98 -7.97 9.90
C THR A 255 -36.80 -8.20 8.96
N VAL A 256 -36.79 -9.34 8.27
CA VAL A 256 -35.84 -9.65 7.20
C VAL A 256 -36.35 -9.05 5.88
N LEU A 257 -35.51 -8.27 5.20
CA LEU A 257 -35.81 -7.67 3.89
C LEU A 257 -35.36 -8.55 2.73
N GLU A 258 -34.16 -9.12 2.83
CA GLU A 258 -33.52 -9.87 1.74
C GLU A 258 -32.52 -10.88 2.31
N VAL A 259 -32.48 -12.08 1.72
CA VAL A 259 -31.46 -13.09 2.00
C VAL A 259 -30.74 -13.43 0.69
N GLN A 260 -29.46 -13.07 0.58
CA GLN A 260 -28.67 -13.34 -0.60
C GLN A 260 -27.65 -14.46 -0.32
N LEU A 261 -27.86 -15.63 -0.92
CA LEU A 261 -26.89 -16.73 -0.88
C LEU A 261 -25.68 -16.44 -1.77
N CYS A 262 -24.50 -16.89 -1.33
CA CYS A 262 -23.24 -16.74 -2.05
C CYS A 262 -22.86 -17.99 -2.84
N TYR A 263 -22.43 -17.80 -4.09
CA TYR A 263 -22.03 -18.84 -5.02
C TYR A 263 -20.63 -18.62 -5.57
N ASP A 264 -19.99 -19.67 -6.10
CA ASP A 264 -18.71 -19.53 -6.80
C ASP A 264 -18.89 -18.86 -8.17
N VAL A 265 -18.56 -17.57 -8.22
CA VAL A 265 -18.65 -16.74 -9.43
C VAL A 265 -17.29 -16.42 -10.05
N ALA A 266 -16.19 -17.02 -9.56
CA ALA A 266 -14.84 -16.62 -9.96
C ALA A 266 -14.57 -16.82 -11.46
N LYS A 267 -15.02 -17.95 -12.01
CA LYS A 267 -14.92 -18.25 -13.44
C LYS A 267 -15.87 -17.39 -14.27
N LEU A 268 -17.11 -17.21 -13.80
CA LEU A 268 -18.12 -16.38 -14.45
C LEU A 268 -17.65 -14.92 -14.62
N ILE A 269 -17.07 -14.32 -13.58
CA ILE A 269 -16.49 -12.97 -13.62
C ILE A 269 -15.38 -12.84 -14.69
N ASN A 270 -14.52 -13.86 -14.81
CA ASN A 270 -13.44 -13.85 -15.79
C ASN A 270 -13.99 -13.95 -17.22
N LEU A 271 -14.99 -14.81 -17.45
CA LEU A 271 -15.67 -14.94 -18.74
C LEU A 271 -16.39 -13.64 -19.11
N TYR A 272 -17.14 -13.04 -18.19
CA TYR A 272 -17.81 -11.76 -18.39
C TYR A 272 -16.83 -10.65 -18.81
N LYS A 273 -15.68 -10.54 -18.13
CA LYS A 273 -14.65 -9.55 -18.48
C LYS A 273 -14.09 -9.75 -19.89
N LYS A 274 -13.79 -11.00 -20.28
CA LYS A 274 -13.32 -11.35 -21.63
C LYS A 274 -14.39 -11.07 -22.68
N ARG A 275 -15.65 -11.44 -22.42
CA ARG A 275 -16.79 -11.20 -23.31
C ARG A 275 -16.96 -9.71 -23.58
N LYS A 276 -17.03 -8.90 -22.53
CA LYS A 276 -17.19 -7.43 -22.64
C LYS A 276 -16.03 -6.78 -23.39
N GLN A 277 -14.81 -7.31 -23.25
CA GLN A 277 -13.65 -6.83 -24.01
C GLN A 277 -13.76 -7.20 -25.50
N ALA A 278 -14.21 -8.42 -25.83
CA ALA A 278 -14.43 -8.84 -27.20
C ALA A 278 -15.56 -8.02 -27.86
N GLU A 279 -16.66 -7.79 -27.15
CA GLU A 279 -17.80 -6.98 -27.60
C GLU A 279 -17.41 -5.52 -27.88
N LYS A 280 -16.70 -4.87 -26.95
CA LYS A 280 -16.15 -3.52 -27.19
C LYS A 280 -15.25 -3.47 -28.43
N SER A 281 -14.50 -4.54 -28.68
CA SER A 281 -13.64 -4.64 -29.86
C SER A 281 -14.45 -4.81 -31.14
N LEU A 282 -15.52 -5.62 -31.09
CA LEU A 282 -16.44 -5.84 -32.21
C LEU A 282 -17.13 -4.53 -32.61
N ILE A 283 -17.76 -3.84 -31.66
CA ILE A 283 -18.45 -2.55 -31.88
C ILE A 283 -17.50 -1.53 -32.53
N TYR A 284 -16.23 -1.50 -32.10
CA TYR A 284 -15.23 -0.63 -32.69
C TYR A 284 -14.96 -0.93 -34.17
N TYR A 285 -14.83 -2.21 -34.55
CA TYR A 285 -14.60 -2.60 -35.94
C TYR A 285 -15.85 -2.48 -36.81
N GLU A 286 -17.04 -2.73 -36.27
CA GLU A 286 -18.31 -2.50 -36.96
C GLU A 286 -18.50 -1.01 -37.28
N HIS A 287 -18.26 -0.13 -36.32
CA HIS A 287 -18.32 1.31 -36.54
C HIS A 287 -17.26 1.77 -37.57
N LEU A 288 -16.05 1.21 -37.54
CA LEU A 288 -15.05 1.46 -38.60
C LEU A 288 -15.52 1.00 -39.98
N HIS A 289 -16.17 -0.16 -40.05
CA HIS A 289 -16.72 -0.69 -41.30
C HIS A 289 -17.83 0.21 -41.84
N GLN A 290 -18.76 0.64 -40.99
CA GLN A 290 -19.84 1.57 -41.36
C GLN A 290 -19.30 2.91 -41.84
N LYS A 291 -18.26 3.45 -41.19
CA LYS A 291 -17.71 4.77 -41.51
C LYS A 291 -16.86 4.80 -42.78
N TYR A 292 -16.09 3.75 -43.05
CA TYR A 292 -15.10 3.73 -44.15
C TYR A 292 -15.42 2.72 -45.25
N GLY A 293 -16.46 1.90 -45.10
CA GLY A 293 -16.87 0.86 -46.06
C GLY A 293 -15.85 -0.28 -46.23
N LYS A 294 -14.75 -0.29 -45.46
CA LYS A 294 -13.67 -1.28 -45.57
C LYS A 294 -13.63 -2.18 -44.35
N ARG A 295 -13.58 -3.49 -44.59
CA ARG A 295 -13.33 -4.46 -43.52
C ARG A 295 -11.83 -4.53 -43.21
N VAL A 296 -11.50 -4.49 -41.93
CA VAL A 296 -10.11 -4.43 -41.45
C VAL A 296 -9.61 -5.84 -41.17
N GLN A 297 -8.44 -6.18 -41.68
CA GLN A 297 -7.76 -7.46 -41.44
C GLN A 297 -6.83 -7.32 -40.22
N ILE A 298 -6.89 -8.26 -39.28
CA ILE A 298 -6.08 -8.28 -38.05
C ILE A 298 -5.28 -9.58 -37.94
N ASN A 299 -4.16 -9.55 -37.21
CA ASN A 299 -3.42 -10.76 -36.84
C ASN A 299 -3.72 -11.12 -35.38
N PRO A 300 -4.29 -12.31 -35.09
CA PRO A 300 -4.70 -12.71 -33.74
C PRO A 300 -3.53 -13.09 -32.80
N LYS A 301 -2.28 -13.09 -33.28
CA LYS A 301 -1.07 -13.39 -32.49
C LYS A 301 -0.59 -12.18 -31.67
N PRO A 302 0.10 -12.39 -30.52
CA PRO A 302 0.70 -11.30 -29.76
C PRO A 302 1.66 -10.49 -30.63
N CYS A 303 1.66 -9.16 -30.45
CA CYS A 303 2.39 -8.20 -31.31
C CYS A 303 1.94 -8.20 -32.79
N GLY A 304 0.74 -8.71 -33.10
CA GLY A 304 0.21 -8.86 -34.46
C GLY A 304 0.22 -7.58 -35.30
N GLN A 305 0.10 -6.40 -34.66
CA GLN A 305 0.18 -5.10 -35.32
C GLN A 305 1.58 -4.75 -35.87
N PHE A 306 2.65 -5.26 -35.23
CA PHE A 306 4.04 -5.01 -35.64
C PHE A 306 4.58 -6.09 -36.59
N CYS A 307 3.81 -7.16 -36.83
CA CYS A 307 4.17 -8.21 -37.75
C CYS A 307 3.85 -7.76 -39.19
N CYS A 308 4.88 -7.27 -39.88
CA CYS A 308 4.79 -6.80 -41.27
C CYS A 308 4.89 -7.93 -42.32
N CYS A 309 5.13 -9.17 -41.90
CA CYS A 309 5.42 -10.29 -42.82
C CYS A 309 4.38 -11.41 -42.69
N GLU A 310 3.86 -11.86 -43.83
CA GLU A 310 3.01 -13.06 -43.96
C GLU A 310 3.88 -14.32 -43.83
N MET A 311 4.32 -14.60 -42.60
CA MET A 311 4.95 -15.87 -42.27
C MET A 311 3.88 -16.95 -42.06
N ARG A 312 4.18 -18.19 -42.43
CA ARG A 312 3.31 -19.35 -42.19
C ARG A 312 2.96 -19.42 -40.69
N GLY A 313 1.67 -19.22 -40.35
CA GLY A 313 1.19 -19.14 -38.95
C GLY A 313 0.82 -17.74 -38.43
N CYS A 314 0.98 -16.69 -39.24
CA CYS A 314 0.58 -15.29 -38.98
C CYS A 314 -0.47 -14.81 -40.01
N GLU A 315 -1.44 -15.67 -40.34
CA GLU A 315 -2.50 -15.32 -41.29
C GLU A 315 -3.37 -14.20 -40.72
N ARG A 316 -3.73 -13.26 -41.61
CA ARG A 316 -4.63 -12.17 -41.26
C ARG A 316 -6.07 -12.65 -41.44
N GLU A 317 -6.88 -12.39 -40.42
CA GLU A 317 -8.30 -12.70 -40.41
C GLU A 317 -9.12 -11.41 -40.38
N ASP A 318 -10.35 -11.46 -40.90
CA ASP A 318 -11.28 -10.35 -40.81
C ASP A 318 -11.61 -10.03 -39.35
N ALA A 319 -11.47 -8.76 -38.95
CA ALA A 319 -11.65 -8.37 -37.56
C ALA A 319 -13.08 -8.57 -37.06
N VAL A 320 -14.08 -8.29 -37.89
CA VAL A 320 -15.49 -8.42 -37.51
C VAL A 320 -15.82 -9.90 -37.35
N ASP A 321 -15.42 -10.73 -38.31
CA ASP A 321 -15.70 -12.17 -38.25
C ASP A 321 -14.95 -12.83 -37.07
N TYR A 322 -13.69 -12.45 -36.83
CA TYR A 322 -12.90 -12.92 -35.69
C TYR A 322 -13.55 -12.58 -34.34
N TYR A 323 -13.86 -11.29 -34.10
CA TYR A 323 -14.45 -10.89 -32.81
C TYR A 323 -15.90 -11.37 -32.65
N THR A 324 -16.63 -11.58 -33.74
CA THR A 324 -17.96 -12.21 -33.70
C THR A 324 -17.85 -13.67 -33.24
N ARG A 325 -16.92 -14.44 -33.81
CA ARG A 325 -16.66 -15.82 -33.38
C ARG A 325 -16.27 -15.88 -31.91
N VAL A 326 -15.29 -15.06 -31.50
CA VAL A 326 -14.80 -15.01 -30.11
C VAL A 326 -15.91 -14.60 -29.13
N ARG A 327 -16.75 -13.62 -29.48
CA ARG A 327 -17.89 -13.21 -28.65
C ARG A 327 -18.87 -14.38 -28.47
N ASN A 328 -19.23 -15.06 -29.56
CA ASN A 328 -20.20 -16.15 -29.52
C ASN A 328 -19.68 -17.35 -28.70
N GLU A 329 -18.40 -17.72 -28.87
CA GLU A 329 -17.75 -18.75 -28.05
C GLU A 329 -17.78 -18.39 -26.55
N LEU A 330 -17.44 -17.15 -26.20
CA LEU A 330 -17.47 -16.66 -24.82
C LEU A 330 -18.90 -16.57 -24.25
N GLU A 331 -19.90 -16.25 -25.08
CA GLU A 331 -21.31 -16.22 -24.68
C GLU A 331 -21.84 -17.63 -24.35
N GLU A 332 -21.46 -18.62 -25.17
CA GLU A 332 -21.84 -20.01 -24.94
C GLU A 332 -21.19 -20.53 -23.64
N GLU A 333 -19.90 -20.26 -23.42
CA GLU A 333 -19.21 -20.60 -22.18
C GLU A 333 -19.80 -19.88 -20.96
N TYR A 334 -20.15 -18.60 -21.11
CA TYR A 334 -20.77 -17.80 -20.06
C TYR A 334 -22.13 -18.38 -19.65
N SER A 335 -23.00 -18.66 -20.62
CA SER A 335 -24.35 -19.22 -20.38
C SER A 335 -24.30 -20.60 -19.71
N LYS A 336 -23.35 -21.45 -20.12
CA LYS A 336 -23.11 -22.75 -19.48
C LYS A 336 -22.67 -22.60 -18.03
N GLU A 337 -21.77 -21.65 -17.75
CA GLU A 337 -21.27 -21.41 -16.41
C GLU A 337 -22.34 -20.78 -15.52
N GLU A 338 -23.12 -19.83 -16.02
CA GLU A 338 -24.22 -19.15 -15.31
C GLU A 338 -25.23 -20.15 -14.76
N GLN A 339 -25.65 -21.13 -15.58
CA GLN A 339 -26.52 -22.21 -15.13
C GLN A 339 -25.86 -23.12 -14.09
N ALA A 340 -24.55 -23.31 -14.17
CA ALA A 340 -23.79 -24.14 -13.24
C ALA A 340 -23.50 -23.46 -11.88
N VAL A 341 -23.57 -22.13 -11.79
CA VAL A 341 -23.26 -21.38 -10.56
C VAL A 341 -24.17 -21.80 -9.40
N HIS A 342 -25.47 -21.99 -9.65
CA HIS A 342 -26.43 -22.38 -8.61
C HIS A 342 -26.13 -23.76 -7.99
N ASN A 343 -25.38 -24.62 -8.69
CA ASN A 343 -24.98 -25.93 -8.20
C ASN A 343 -23.76 -25.87 -7.26
N ASN A 344 -23.10 -24.72 -7.14
CA ASN A 344 -21.88 -24.54 -6.34
C ASN A 344 -22.06 -23.47 -5.23
N PRO A 345 -22.93 -23.70 -4.23
CA PRO A 345 -23.10 -22.80 -3.10
C PRO A 345 -21.88 -22.83 -2.17
N LEU A 346 -21.53 -21.67 -1.62
CA LEU A 346 -20.36 -21.49 -0.77
C LEU A 346 -20.62 -21.69 0.73
N GLY A 347 -21.89 -21.81 1.14
CA GLY A 347 -22.26 -21.88 2.57
C GLY A 347 -22.11 -20.53 3.28
N MET A 348 -22.35 -19.43 2.54
CA MET A 348 -22.30 -18.06 3.04
C MET A 348 -23.54 -17.30 2.57
N ALA A 349 -24.02 -16.35 3.37
CA ALA A 349 -25.19 -15.54 3.06
C ALA A 349 -25.04 -14.11 3.57
N PHE A 350 -25.60 -13.16 2.83
CA PHE A 350 -25.88 -11.81 3.30
C PHE A 350 -27.35 -11.71 3.67
N VAL A 351 -27.64 -11.25 4.88
CA VAL A 351 -29.02 -11.10 5.37
C VAL A 351 -29.24 -9.65 5.76
N THR A 352 -30.16 -8.99 5.05
CA THR A 352 -30.47 -7.58 5.23
C THR A 352 -31.71 -7.43 6.10
N PHE A 353 -31.60 -6.64 7.18
CA PHE A 353 -32.71 -6.33 8.09
C PHE A 353 -33.23 -4.92 7.86
N GLN A 354 -34.44 -4.64 8.32
CA GLN A 354 -35.07 -3.33 8.19
C GLN A 354 -34.32 -2.24 8.98
N GLU A 355 -33.85 -2.55 10.19
CA GLU A 355 -33.16 -1.61 11.06
C GLU A 355 -31.81 -2.14 11.56
N LYS A 356 -30.86 -1.22 11.79
CA LYS A 356 -29.55 -1.50 12.39
C LYS A 356 -29.66 -2.11 13.79
N SER A 357 -30.68 -1.70 14.55
CA SER A 357 -31.00 -2.22 15.89
C SER A 357 -31.21 -3.74 15.87
N MET A 358 -31.93 -4.25 14.87
CA MET A 358 -32.25 -5.66 14.67
C MET A 358 -31.00 -6.50 14.37
N ALA A 359 -30.20 -6.06 13.39
CA ALA A 359 -28.94 -6.72 13.05
C ALA A 359 -27.98 -6.76 14.25
N THR A 360 -27.94 -5.68 15.03
CA THR A 360 -27.13 -5.58 16.25
C THR A 360 -27.63 -6.51 17.36
N TYR A 361 -28.95 -6.65 17.53
CA TYR A 361 -29.56 -7.57 18.49
C TYR A 361 -29.19 -9.03 18.18
N ILE A 362 -29.34 -9.45 16.92
CA ILE A 362 -28.96 -10.79 16.47
C ILE A 362 -27.47 -11.02 16.65
N LEU A 363 -26.62 -10.06 16.23
CA LEU A 363 -25.17 -10.18 16.40
C LEU A 363 -24.77 -10.32 17.88
N LYS A 364 -25.47 -9.61 18.80
CA LYS A 364 -25.24 -9.72 20.25
C LYS A 364 -25.59 -11.13 20.76
N ASP A 365 -26.69 -11.72 20.30
CA ASP A 365 -27.10 -13.08 20.68
C ASP A 365 -26.06 -14.14 20.27
N PHE A 366 -25.64 -14.10 19.00
CA PHE A 366 -24.61 -15.01 18.48
C PHE A 366 -23.24 -14.83 19.16
N ASN A 367 -22.87 -13.60 19.54
CA ASN A 367 -21.60 -13.35 20.23
C ASN A 367 -21.62 -13.69 21.72
N ALA A 368 -22.77 -13.53 22.41
CA ALA A 368 -22.93 -13.93 23.81
C ALA A 368 -22.69 -15.43 24.02
N CYS A 369 -22.90 -16.24 22.99
CA CYS A 369 -22.70 -17.68 23.01
C CYS A 369 -21.22 -18.11 22.87
N LYS A 370 -20.30 -17.22 22.48
CA LYS A 370 -18.85 -17.50 22.31
C LYS A 370 -18.04 -17.23 23.59
N CYS A 371 -18.39 -17.77 24.77
CA CYS A 371 -17.49 -17.68 25.93
C CYS A 371 -16.48 -18.82 25.95
N GLN A 372 -15.18 -18.49 25.91
CA GLN A 372 -14.10 -19.46 26.07
C GLN A 372 -13.65 -19.66 27.53
N SER A 373 -13.41 -20.94 27.81
CA SER A 373 -12.58 -21.56 28.85
C SER A 373 -13.20 -22.11 30.14
N ILE A 374 -14.31 -21.63 30.72
CA ILE A 374 -14.87 -22.30 31.95
C ILE A 374 -16.41 -22.52 31.93
N LYS A 375 -17.01 -22.63 30.74
CA LYS A 375 -18.45 -22.88 30.42
C LYS A 375 -19.23 -21.61 30.05
N CYS A 376 -19.53 -21.45 28.76
CA CYS A 376 -20.91 -21.14 28.32
C CYS A 376 -21.22 -21.97 27.06
N LYS A 377 -22.26 -22.81 27.13
CA LYS A 377 -22.94 -23.42 25.98
C LYS A 377 -24.37 -22.88 25.96
N GLY A 378 -24.53 -21.61 25.61
CA GLY A 378 -25.82 -21.13 25.11
C GLY A 378 -25.86 -21.44 23.61
N GLU A 379 -26.93 -22.07 23.14
CA GLU A 379 -27.26 -22.01 21.72
C GLU A 379 -28.00 -20.69 21.49
N PRO A 380 -27.75 -19.96 20.39
CA PRO A 380 -28.52 -18.77 20.03
C PRO A 380 -30.01 -19.12 19.88
N GLN A 381 -30.88 -18.11 19.81
CA GLN A 381 -32.34 -18.29 19.79
C GLN A 381 -32.77 -19.43 18.83
N PRO A 382 -33.38 -20.51 19.36
CA PRO A 382 -33.70 -21.68 18.57
C PRO A 382 -34.96 -21.45 17.71
N SER A 383 -35.03 -22.17 16.61
CA SER A 383 -36.19 -22.27 15.71
C SER A 383 -36.33 -23.68 15.15
N PRO A 384 -37.46 -24.03 14.51
CA PRO A 384 -37.65 -25.33 13.86
C PRO A 384 -36.55 -25.68 12.84
N TYR A 385 -36.00 -24.66 12.18
CA TYR A 385 -34.96 -24.77 11.15
C TYR A 385 -33.53 -24.88 11.72
N SER A 386 -33.36 -24.76 13.05
CA SER A 386 -32.02 -24.65 13.66
C SER A 386 -31.15 -25.89 13.49
N ARG A 387 -31.76 -27.07 13.53
CA ARG A 387 -31.04 -28.34 13.31
C ARG A 387 -30.64 -28.52 11.85
N GLU A 388 -31.49 -28.11 10.92
CA GLU A 388 -31.22 -28.20 9.49
C GLU A 388 -30.10 -27.24 9.08
N LEU A 389 -30.10 -26.03 9.63
CA LEU A 389 -29.14 -24.97 9.33
C LEU A 389 -27.84 -25.06 10.12
N CYS A 390 -27.72 -25.96 11.09
CA CYS A 390 -26.52 -26.15 11.93
C CYS A 390 -26.02 -24.83 12.55
N ILE A 391 -26.91 -24.06 13.17
CA ILE A 391 -26.65 -22.68 13.63
C ILE A 391 -25.44 -22.57 14.57
N SER A 392 -25.15 -23.61 15.34
CA SER A 392 -23.97 -23.67 16.22
C SER A 392 -22.65 -23.42 15.51
N ASN A 393 -22.58 -23.67 14.20
CA ASN A 393 -21.39 -23.52 13.37
C ASN A 393 -21.33 -22.15 12.68
N TRP A 394 -22.35 -21.31 12.85
CA TRP A 394 -22.41 -20.03 12.16
C TRP A 394 -21.44 -19.02 12.78
N GLU A 395 -20.73 -18.32 11.92
CA GLU A 395 -20.02 -17.11 12.29
C GLU A 395 -20.73 -15.91 11.66
N VAL A 396 -21.27 -15.05 12.53
CA VAL A 396 -22.06 -13.87 12.17
C VAL A 396 -21.22 -12.63 12.42
N THR A 397 -21.10 -11.79 11.39
CA THR A 397 -20.40 -10.49 11.45
C THR A 397 -21.21 -9.45 10.68
N TYR A 398 -20.98 -8.16 10.92
CA TYR A 398 -21.53 -7.14 10.02
C TYR A 398 -20.96 -7.33 8.61
N ALA A 399 -21.79 -7.14 7.60
CA ALA A 399 -21.34 -7.19 6.22
C ALA A 399 -20.34 -6.05 5.95
N PRO A 400 -19.28 -6.29 5.16
CA PRO A 400 -18.45 -5.20 4.64
C PRO A 400 -19.22 -4.39 3.59
N TYR A 401 -18.69 -3.24 3.19
CA TYR A 401 -19.20 -2.50 2.03
C TYR A 401 -19.18 -3.38 0.77
N PRO A 402 -20.21 -3.37 -0.09
CA PRO A 402 -20.24 -4.20 -1.31
C PRO A 402 -19.04 -4.00 -2.25
N GLU A 403 -18.55 -2.77 -2.38
CA GLU A 403 -17.36 -2.42 -3.18
C GLU A 403 -16.05 -2.98 -2.60
N ASN A 404 -16.03 -3.23 -1.28
CA ASN A 404 -14.90 -3.79 -0.56
C ASN A 404 -14.85 -5.33 -0.67
N ILE A 405 -15.91 -5.98 -1.16
CA ILE A 405 -15.98 -7.44 -1.32
C ILE A 405 -15.23 -7.88 -2.59
N CYS A 406 -14.26 -8.78 -2.41
CA CYS A 406 -13.54 -9.42 -3.51
C CYS A 406 -14.27 -10.69 -3.97
N TRP A 407 -15.37 -10.55 -4.73
CA TRP A 407 -16.22 -11.66 -5.20
C TRP A 407 -15.47 -12.86 -5.79
N LYS A 408 -14.36 -12.61 -6.51
CA LYS A 408 -13.50 -13.66 -7.08
C LYS A 408 -12.84 -14.57 -6.04
N ASN A 409 -12.59 -14.04 -4.83
CA ASN A 409 -11.85 -14.73 -3.78
C ASN A 409 -12.76 -15.43 -2.76
N LEU A 410 -14.08 -15.18 -2.79
CA LEU A 410 -15.04 -15.77 -1.82
C LEU A 410 -15.02 -17.30 -1.84
N SER A 411 -14.72 -17.92 -2.98
CA SER A 411 -14.66 -19.38 -3.09
C SER A 411 -13.47 -20.00 -2.35
N VAL A 412 -12.43 -19.22 -2.06
CA VAL A 412 -11.23 -19.70 -1.36
C VAL A 412 -11.45 -19.56 0.15
N HIS A 413 -11.78 -20.67 0.83
CA HIS A 413 -12.06 -20.67 2.27
C HIS A 413 -11.55 -21.94 2.99
N GLY A 414 -11.56 -21.91 4.32
CA GLY A 414 -11.26 -23.05 5.19
C GLY A 414 -9.82 -23.58 5.05
N LEU A 415 -9.68 -24.91 5.09
CA LEU A 415 -8.36 -25.58 5.05
C LEU A 415 -7.57 -25.29 3.77
N LYS A 416 -8.26 -25.11 2.63
CA LYS A 416 -7.61 -24.77 1.35
C LYS A 416 -6.92 -23.42 1.41
N TRP A 417 -7.59 -22.44 2.03
CA TRP A 417 -7.01 -21.12 2.25
C TRP A 417 -5.83 -21.20 3.23
N TRP A 418 -5.98 -21.92 4.34
CA TRP A 418 -4.90 -22.03 5.34
C TRP A 418 -3.65 -22.72 4.78
N PHE A 419 -3.81 -23.80 4.01
CA PHE A 419 -2.69 -24.47 3.33
C PHE A 419 -2.01 -23.54 2.32
N ARG A 420 -2.79 -22.82 1.50
CA ARG A 420 -2.27 -21.84 0.55
C ARG A 420 -1.50 -20.72 1.26
N TRP A 421 -2.09 -20.15 2.32
CA TRP A 421 -1.45 -19.15 3.17
C TRP A 421 -0.14 -19.67 3.77
N ALA A 422 -0.13 -20.89 4.35
CA ALA A 422 1.07 -21.47 4.94
C ALA A 422 2.16 -21.71 3.90
N CYS A 423 1.83 -22.28 2.73
CA CYS A 423 2.79 -22.49 1.65
C CYS A 423 3.36 -21.18 1.11
N ILE A 424 2.52 -20.16 0.89
CA ILE A 424 2.96 -18.86 0.38
C ILE A 424 3.86 -18.16 1.40
N ASN A 425 3.49 -18.15 2.68
CA ASN A 425 4.32 -17.51 3.71
C ASN A 425 5.60 -18.29 3.98
N LEU A 426 5.58 -19.61 3.91
CA LEU A 426 6.79 -20.45 4.01
C LEU A 426 7.71 -20.19 2.82
N LEU A 427 7.18 -20.17 1.60
CA LEU A 427 7.94 -19.84 0.40
C LEU A 427 8.51 -18.42 0.47
N LEU A 428 7.69 -17.46 0.90
CA LEU A 428 8.12 -16.08 1.09
C LEU A 428 9.27 -16.04 2.11
N PHE A 429 9.12 -16.70 3.26
CA PHE A 429 10.18 -16.76 4.27
C PHE A 429 11.48 -17.35 3.71
N ILE A 430 11.41 -18.45 2.94
CA ILE A 430 12.57 -19.07 2.27
C ILE A 430 13.21 -18.12 1.26
N VAL A 431 12.40 -17.57 0.35
CA VAL A 431 12.84 -16.63 -0.70
C VAL A 431 13.53 -15.44 -0.06
N LEU A 432 12.90 -14.83 0.95
CA LEU A 432 13.49 -13.75 1.71
C LEU A 432 14.79 -14.21 2.39
N PHE A 433 14.79 -15.30 3.16
CA PHE A 433 15.99 -15.82 3.84
C PHE A 433 17.22 -15.95 2.93
N PHE A 434 17.05 -16.46 1.70
CA PHE A 434 18.16 -16.65 0.75
C PHE A 434 18.50 -15.39 -0.06
N LEU A 435 17.51 -14.56 -0.41
CA LEU A 435 17.72 -13.37 -1.25
C LEU A 435 18.17 -12.12 -0.49
N THR A 436 17.94 -12.07 0.82
CA THR A 436 18.26 -10.90 1.64
C THR A 436 19.76 -10.68 1.81
N THR A 437 20.56 -11.68 1.45
CA THR A 437 22.01 -11.58 1.46
C THR A 437 22.60 -12.00 0.11
N PRO A 438 22.70 -11.09 -0.86
CA PRO A 438 23.35 -11.35 -2.14
C PRO A 438 24.78 -11.92 -2.02
N SER A 439 25.49 -11.63 -0.94
CA SER A 439 26.80 -12.21 -0.64
C SER A 439 26.76 -13.70 -0.28
N ILE A 440 25.67 -14.23 0.27
CA ILE A 440 25.45 -15.67 0.47
C ILE A 440 25.29 -16.33 -0.89
N ILE A 441 24.49 -15.74 -1.78
CA ILE A 441 24.30 -16.29 -3.14
C ILE A 441 25.65 -16.33 -3.87
N ILE A 442 26.42 -15.24 -3.82
CA ILE A 442 27.75 -15.17 -4.45
C ILE A 442 28.72 -16.20 -3.84
N SER A 443 28.84 -16.24 -2.51
CA SER A 443 29.75 -17.17 -1.82
C SER A 443 29.33 -18.64 -1.99
N THR A 444 28.03 -18.92 -2.06
CA THR A 444 27.50 -20.25 -2.32
C THR A 444 27.73 -20.66 -3.78
N MET A 445 27.52 -19.74 -4.73
CA MET A 445 27.81 -19.94 -6.15
C MET A 445 29.29 -20.22 -6.40
N ASP A 446 30.17 -19.55 -5.64
CA ASP A 446 31.62 -19.79 -5.65
C ASP A 446 31.99 -21.14 -5.01
N LYS A 447 31.38 -21.48 -3.88
CA LYS A 447 31.53 -22.79 -3.21
C LYS A 447 31.08 -23.97 -4.08
N PHE A 448 30.06 -23.78 -4.92
CA PHE A 448 29.59 -24.79 -5.89
C PHE A 448 30.32 -24.75 -7.24
N ASN A 449 31.43 -24.00 -7.37
CA ASN A 449 32.25 -23.91 -8.60
C ASN A 449 31.49 -23.44 -9.86
N VAL A 450 30.32 -22.79 -9.70
CA VAL A 450 29.50 -22.28 -10.82
C VAL A 450 30.14 -21.04 -11.46
N THR A 451 31.10 -20.41 -10.78
CA THR A 451 31.90 -19.23 -11.21
C THR A 451 33.09 -19.56 -12.12
N LYS A 452 33.45 -20.82 -12.34
CA LYS A 452 34.61 -21.20 -13.21
C LYS A 452 34.56 -20.57 -14.62
N PRO A 453 33.43 -20.52 -15.34
CA PRO A 453 33.35 -19.86 -16.66
C PRO A 453 33.53 -18.33 -16.60
N ILE A 454 33.17 -17.70 -15.48
CA ILE A 454 33.25 -16.24 -15.27
C ILE A 454 34.70 -15.83 -15.00
N HIS A 455 35.47 -16.68 -14.31
CA HIS A 455 36.90 -16.43 -14.06
C HIS A 455 37.74 -16.46 -15.36
N TYR A 456 37.32 -17.25 -16.37
CA TYR A 456 37.94 -17.24 -17.71
C TYR A 456 37.58 -16.00 -18.53
N LEU A 457 36.48 -15.31 -18.22
CA LEU A 457 36.07 -14.10 -18.93
C LEU A 457 36.83 -12.84 -18.48
N ASN A 458 37.64 -12.92 -17.40
CA ASN A 458 38.60 -11.94 -16.85
C ASN A 458 38.35 -10.45 -17.20
N ASN A 459 37.08 -10.03 -17.16
CA ASN A 459 36.67 -8.68 -17.48
C ASN A 459 36.32 -8.01 -16.15
N PRO A 460 37.03 -6.95 -15.74
CA PRO A 460 36.77 -6.25 -14.48
C PRO A 460 35.33 -5.70 -14.43
N VAL A 461 34.73 -5.47 -15.60
CA VAL A 461 33.31 -5.13 -15.72
C VAL A 461 32.43 -6.27 -15.20
N ILE A 462 32.64 -7.52 -15.59
CA ILE A 462 31.76 -8.63 -15.16
C ILE A 462 31.98 -8.96 -13.68
N SER A 463 33.22 -8.97 -13.19
CA SER A 463 33.52 -9.35 -11.80
C SER A 463 33.10 -8.29 -10.76
N GLN A 464 33.07 -7.00 -11.12
CA GLN A 464 32.69 -5.91 -10.21
C GLN A 464 31.24 -5.41 -10.42
N PHE A 465 30.76 -5.39 -11.67
CA PHE A 465 29.41 -4.91 -11.97
C PHE A 465 28.34 -5.95 -11.67
N PHE A 466 28.60 -7.25 -11.90
CA PHE A 466 27.59 -8.29 -11.70
C PHE A 466 27.14 -8.40 -10.24
N PRO A 467 28.02 -8.45 -9.22
CA PRO A 467 27.59 -8.43 -7.82
C PRO A 467 26.76 -7.20 -7.45
N THR A 468 27.16 -6.04 -7.96
CA THR A 468 26.52 -4.74 -7.67
C THR A 468 25.14 -4.63 -8.31
N LEU A 469 25.01 -5.04 -9.58
CA LEU A 469 23.73 -5.08 -10.30
C LEU A 469 22.79 -6.14 -9.71
N LEU A 470 23.33 -7.29 -9.28
CA LEU A 470 22.58 -8.34 -8.61
C LEU A 470 22.02 -7.85 -7.26
N LEU A 471 22.84 -7.15 -6.46
CA LEU A 471 22.42 -6.47 -5.23
C LEU A 471 21.29 -5.46 -5.48
N TRP A 472 21.46 -4.57 -6.47
CA TRP A 472 20.48 -3.53 -6.78
C TRP A 472 19.16 -4.11 -7.29
N SER A 473 19.23 -5.12 -8.17
CA SER A 473 18.07 -5.84 -8.70
C SER A 473 17.28 -6.54 -7.59
N PHE A 474 17.94 -7.24 -6.67
CA PHE A 474 17.25 -7.90 -5.57
C PHE A 474 16.65 -6.93 -4.56
N SER A 475 17.35 -5.83 -4.25
CA SER A 475 16.82 -4.77 -3.39
C SER A 475 15.53 -4.14 -3.94
N ALA A 476 15.44 -3.96 -5.26
CA ALA A 476 14.22 -3.48 -5.92
C ALA A 476 13.11 -4.56 -6.02
N LEU A 477 13.50 -5.84 -6.15
CA LEU A 477 12.55 -6.95 -6.35
C LEU A 477 11.88 -7.39 -5.04
N LEU A 478 12.60 -7.37 -3.92
CA LEU A 478 12.15 -7.91 -2.62
C LEU A 478 10.80 -7.34 -2.14
N PRO A 479 10.58 -6.00 -2.11
CA PRO A 479 9.29 -5.44 -1.70
C PRO A 479 8.15 -5.83 -2.66
N THR A 480 8.45 -5.96 -3.94
CA THR A 480 7.49 -6.40 -4.97
C THR A 480 7.08 -7.86 -4.76
N ILE A 481 8.01 -8.72 -4.34
CA ILE A 481 7.70 -10.11 -3.99
C ILE A 481 6.75 -10.18 -2.78
N VAL A 482 6.99 -9.38 -1.74
CA VAL A 482 6.11 -9.34 -0.55
C VAL A 482 4.71 -8.86 -0.94
N TYR A 483 4.61 -7.85 -1.80
CA TYR A 483 3.35 -7.37 -2.35
C TYR A 483 2.59 -8.47 -3.11
N TYR A 484 3.23 -9.15 -4.08
CA TYR A 484 2.56 -10.21 -4.82
C TYR A 484 2.22 -11.41 -3.95
N SER A 485 3.02 -11.71 -2.93
CA SER A 485 2.71 -12.75 -1.93
C SER A 485 1.36 -12.49 -1.28
N THR A 486 1.04 -11.25 -0.89
CA THR A 486 -0.27 -10.93 -0.30
C THR A 486 -1.44 -11.03 -1.27
N LEU A 487 -1.27 -10.63 -2.52
CA LEU A 487 -2.31 -10.81 -3.55
C LEU A 487 -2.60 -12.29 -3.80
N LEU A 488 -1.57 -13.13 -3.76
CA LEU A 488 -1.69 -14.57 -3.91
C LEU A 488 -2.36 -15.25 -2.71
N GLU A 489 -2.56 -14.59 -1.57
CA GLU A 489 -3.32 -15.18 -0.46
C GLU A 489 -4.84 -15.17 -0.71
N SER A 490 -5.32 -14.30 -1.60
CA SER A 490 -6.73 -14.20 -1.99
C SER A 490 -7.68 -13.96 -0.80
N HIS A 491 -7.55 -12.80 -0.16
CA HIS A 491 -8.45 -12.37 0.92
C HIS A 491 -9.84 -12.01 0.39
N TRP A 492 -10.89 -12.17 1.21
CA TRP A 492 -12.28 -11.89 0.81
C TRP A 492 -12.63 -10.41 0.70
N THR A 493 -11.86 -9.53 1.35
CA THR A 493 -12.10 -8.08 1.32
C THR A 493 -10.83 -7.33 0.93
N LYS A 494 -11.00 -6.26 0.15
CA LYS A 494 -9.90 -5.37 -0.26
C LYS A 494 -9.24 -4.70 0.95
N SER A 495 -10.02 -4.36 1.97
CA SER A 495 -9.55 -3.76 3.22
C SER A 495 -8.67 -4.70 4.04
N ALA A 496 -9.03 -5.98 4.13
CA ALA A 496 -8.19 -6.96 4.81
C ALA A 496 -6.88 -7.20 4.06
N GLU A 497 -6.96 -7.30 2.73
CA GLU A 497 -5.79 -7.44 1.85
C GLU A 497 -4.80 -6.28 2.06
N ASN A 498 -5.26 -5.03 1.93
CA ASN A 498 -4.44 -3.83 2.14
C ASN A 498 -3.85 -3.75 3.56
N ARG A 499 -4.63 -4.12 4.59
CA ARG A 499 -4.14 -4.12 5.97
C ARG A 499 -3.02 -5.15 6.17
N ILE A 500 -3.18 -6.37 5.66
CA ILE A 500 -2.17 -7.42 5.80
C ILE A 500 -0.92 -7.08 4.99
N MET A 501 -1.11 -6.55 3.78
CA MET A 501 -0.05 -6.00 2.94
C MET A 501 0.78 -4.95 3.68
N MET A 502 0.12 -3.97 4.32
CA MET A 502 0.80 -2.95 5.10
C MET A 502 1.69 -3.54 6.19
N HIS A 503 1.19 -4.48 7.00
CA HIS A 503 1.98 -5.10 8.08
C HIS A 503 3.16 -5.90 7.55
N LYS A 504 2.94 -6.74 6.53
CA LYS A 504 4.01 -7.58 5.99
C LYS A 504 5.10 -6.77 5.34
N VAL A 505 4.73 -5.81 4.49
CA VAL A 505 5.68 -4.91 3.83
C VAL A 505 6.43 -4.09 4.87
N TYR A 506 5.74 -3.51 5.87
CA TYR A 506 6.38 -2.72 6.92
C TYR A 506 7.39 -3.52 7.76
N ILE A 507 6.99 -4.68 8.30
CA ILE A 507 7.87 -5.53 9.13
C ILE A 507 9.09 -5.97 8.30
N PHE A 508 8.86 -6.36 7.06
CA PHE A 508 9.93 -6.78 6.17
C PHE A 508 10.90 -5.64 5.84
N LEU A 509 10.39 -4.47 5.46
CA LEU A 509 11.21 -3.30 5.15
C LEU A 509 12.02 -2.85 6.37
N ILE A 510 11.45 -2.86 7.58
CA ILE A 510 12.22 -2.55 8.81
C ILE A 510 13.33 -3.56 9.02
N PHE A 511 13.04 -4.85 8.87
CA PHE A 511 14.05 -5.88 9.07
C PHE A 511 15.22 -5.72 8.08
N MET A 512 14.91 -5.43 6.82
CA MET A 512 15.90 -5.27 5.75
C MET A 512 16.66 -3.95 5.75
N VAL A 513 15.94 -2.83 5.85
CA VAL A 513 16.51 -1.49 5.71
C VAL A 513 17.16 -1.07 7.01
N LEU A 514 16.53 -1.37 8.15
CA LEU A 514 16.96 -0.85 9.44
C LEU A 514 17.75 -1.88 10.24
N ILE A 515 17.17 -3.06 10.55
CA ILE A 515 17.74 -3.98 11.55
C ILE A 515 19.04 -4.63 11.05
N LEU A 516 19.04 -5.25 9.87
CA LEU A 516 20.21 -5.97 9.36
C LEU A 516 21.44 -5.05 9.16
N PRO A 517 21.33 -3.89 8.45
CA PRO A 517 22.46 -3.00 8.27
C PRO A 517 22.97 -2.39 9.57
N SER A 518 22.06 -2.03 10.50
CA SER A 518 22.44 -1.43 11.80
C SER A 518 23.28 -2.37 12.66
N LEU A 519 23.02 -3.69 12.59
CA LEU A 519 23.79 -4.68 13.33
C LEU A 519 25.11 -5.06 12.64
N GLY A 520 25.40 -4.50 11.46
CA GLY A 520 26.54 -4.92 10.63
C GLY A 520 26.43 -6.36 10.12
N LEU A 521 25.25 -6.98 10.27
CA LEU A 521 24.99 -8.36 9.91
C LEU A 521 24.58 -8.37 8.45
N THR A 522 25.56 -8.61 7.58
CA THR A 522 25.26 -8.83 6.16
C THR A 522 24.63 -10.20 5.93
N SER A 523 24.72 -11.16 6.88
CA SER A 523 24.17 -12.52 6.76
C SER A 523 23.54 -13.08 8.04
N LEU A 524 22.54 -13.95 7.87
CA LEU A 524 21.84 -14.65 8.96
C LEU A 524 22.65 -15.84 9.52
N ASP A 525 23.57 -16.45 8.74
CA ASP A 525 24.55 -17.43 9.22
C ASP A 525 25.48 -16.81 10.29
N PHE A 526 25.93 -15.58 10.04
CA PHE A 526 26.71 -14.82 11.02
C PHE A 526 25.86 -14.43 12.25
N PHE A 527 24.57 -14.13 12.08
CA PHE A 527 23.63 -13.91 13.19
C PHE A 527 23.43 -15.18 14.06
N PHE A 528 23.24 -16.36 13.46
CA PHE A 528 23.06 -17.60 14.23
C PHE A 528 24.34 -18.10 14.89
N ARG A 529 25.48 -17.95 14.21
CA ARG A 529 26.80 -18.18 14.83
C ARG A 529 27.03 -17.23 16.00
N TRP A 530 26.68 -15.96 15.85
CA TRP A 530 26.72 -15.00 16.95
C TRP A 530 25.76 -15.35 18.10
N LEU A 531 24.54 -15.81 17.80
CA LEU A 531 23.51 -16.09 18.81
C LEU A 531 23.75 -17.40 19.58
N PHE A 532 24.33 -18.42 18.92
CA PHE A 532 24.39 -19.78 19.45
C PHE A 532 25.81 -20.33 19.69
N ASP A 533 26.86 -19.73 19.13
CA ASP A 533 28.22 -20.25 19.25
C ASP A 533 28.98 -19.58 20.40
N ARG A 534 29.17 -20.32 21.50
CA ARG A 534 29.74 -19.80 22.76
C ARG A 534 31.25 -19.99 22.87
N GLU A 535 31.88 -20.74 21.97
CA GLU A 535 33.32 -21.10 22.02
C GLU A 535 34.24 -20.20 21.19
N SER A 536 33.70 -19.26 20.42
CA SER A 536 34.47 -18.37 19.53
C SER A 536 34.83 -17.02 20.18
N SER A 537 35.13 -17.01 21.49
CA SER A 537 35.43 -15.80 22.25
C SER A 537 36.69 -15.04 21.82
N ASP A 538 37.52 -15.59 20.94
CA ASP A 538 38.66 -14.89 20.32
C ASP A 538 38.28 -14.21 18.99
N SER A 539 37.15 -14.62 18.39
CA SER A 539 36.40 -13.86 17.39
C SER A 539 35.13 -13.30 18.01
N ALA A 540 35.21 -12.85 19.27
CA ALA A 540 34.16 -12.05 19.89
C ALA A 540 33.87 -10.89 18.95
N VAL A 541 32.74 -11.01 18.26
CA VAL A 541 32.16 -9.98 17.41
C VAL A 541 32.24 -8.69 18.20
N ARG A 542 33.07 -7.75 17.74
CA ARG A 542 33.27 -6.44 18.37
C ARG A 542 31.98 -5.65 18.24
N LEU A 543 31.03 -5.92 19.13
CA LEU A 543 29.79 -5.16 19.30
C LEU A 543 30.08 -3.68 19.56
N GLU A 544 31.28 -3.35 20.04
CA GLU A 544 31.81 -1.97 20.14
C GLU A 544 31.86 -1.22 18.80
N CYS A 545 31.91 -1.92 17.65
CA CYS A 545 31.88 -1.31 16.32
C CYS A 545 30.45 -1.25 15.70
N VAL A 546 29.43 -1.76 16.40
CA VAL A 546 28.02 -1.61 16.01
C VAL A 546 27.59 -0.19 16.38
N PHE A 547 27.07 0.60 15.42
CA PHE A 547 26.88 2.07 15.47
C PHE A 547 28.10 2.96 15.21
N LEU A 548 29.00 2.54 14.31
CA LEU A 548 29.97 3.48 13.73
C LEU A 548 29.25 4.72 13.16
N PRO A 549 29.81 5.93 13.32
CA PRO A 549 29.30 7.15 12.67
C PRO A 549 28.99 6.99 11.19
N ASP A 550 29.77 6.15 10.50
CA ASP A 550 29.61 5.83 9.08
C ASP A 550 28.26 5.17 8.75
N GLN A 551 27.66 4.42 9.69
CA GLN A 551 26.30 3.88 9.53
C GLN A 551 25.25 4.98 9.59
N GLY A 552 25.46 6.00 10.42
CA GLY A 552 24.59 7.18 10.46
C GLY A 552 24.58 7.93 9.12
N ALA A 553 25.76 8.08 8.49
CA ALA A 553 25.88 8.74 7.18
C ALA A 553 25.15 7.94 6.08
N PHE A 554 25.23 6.61 6.11
CA PHE A 554 24.48 5.74 5.21
C PHE A 554 22.96 5.99 5.30
N PHE A 555 22.39 6.04 6.50
CA PHE A 555 20.95 6.27 6.68
C PHE A 555 20.52 7.69 6.30
N VAL A 556 21.36 8.70 6.52
CA VAL A 556 21.11 10.06 6.01
C VAL A 556 21.05 10.06 4.47
N ASN A 557 22.04 9.44 3.82
CA ASN A 557 22.05 9.30 2.35
C ASN A 557 20.84 8.52 1.84
N TYR A 558 20.44 7.45 2.53
CA TYR A 558 19.24 6.68 2.20
C TYR A 558 17.96 7.53 2.26
N VAL A 559 17.81 8.38 3.30
CA VAL A 559 16.66 9.28 3.43
C VAL A 559 16.67 10.35 2.35
N ILE A 560 17.83 10.91 2.01
CA ILE A 560 17.99 11.89 0.92
C ILE A 560 17.59 11.26 -0.43
N ALA A 561 18.12 10.08 -0.75
CA ALA A 561 17.77 9.36 -1.96
C ALA A 561 16.27 9.02 -2.01
N SER A 562 15.69 8.59 -0.88
CA SER A 562 14.25 8.33 -0.77
C SER A 562 13.41 9.61 -0.95
N ALA A 563 13.88 10.75 -0.46
CA ALA A 563 13.21 12.05 -0.58
C ALA A 563 13.10 12.52 -2.02
N PHE A 564 14.18 12.41 -2.77
CA PHE A 564 14.28 12.94 -4.13
C PHE A 564 13.99 11.85 -5.17
N VAL A 565 14.82 10.81 -5.23
CA VAL A 565 14.68 9.72 -6.21
C VAL A 565 13.40 8.93 -5.98
N GLY A 566 13.11 8.55 -4.73
CA GLY A 566 11.92 7.77 -4.37
C GLY A 566 10.62 8.45 -4.78
N ASN A 567 10.38 9.67 -4.26
CA ASN A 567 9.19 10.45 -4.59
C ASN A 567 9.13 10.83 -6.09
N GLY A 568 10.26 11.11 -6.74
CA GLY A 568 10.30 11.38 -8.18
C GLY A 568 9.85 10.17 -9.01
N MET A 569 10.28 8.97 -8.64
CA MET A 569 9.88 7.72 -9.30
C MET A 569 8.39 7.38 -9.09
N GLU A 570 7.87 7.66 -7.89
CA GLU A 570 6.43 7.53 -7.58
C GLU A 570 5.57 8.51 -8.38
N LEU A 571 6.02 9.75 -8.56
CA LEU A 571 5.34 10.74 -9.40
C LEU A 571 5.22 10.26 -10.86
N LEU A 572 6.30 9.66 -11.39
CA LEU A 572 6.34 9.08 -12.75
C LEU A 572 5.51 7.79 -12.89
N ARG A 573 5.21 7.10 -11.79
CA ARG A 573 4.59 5.75 -11.76
C ARG A 573 5.31 4.79 -12.71
N LEU A 574 6.65 4.81 -12.68
CA LEU A 574 7.50 4.16 -13.68
C LEU A 574 7.20 2.64 -13.87
N PRO A 575 7.00 1.82 -12.81
CA PRO A 575 6.64 0.42 -12.98
C PRO A 575 5.32 0.20 -13.74
N GLY A 576 4.30 1.02 -13.43
CA GLY A 576 3.02 0.98 -14.12
C GLY A 576 3.14 1.40 -15.59
N LEU A 577 3.97 2.41 -15.88
CA LEU A 577 4.25 2.87 -17.24
C LEU A 577 4.99 1.81 -18.07
N ILE A 578 5.95 1.09 -17.49
CA ILE A 578 6.64 -0.04 -18.15
C ILE A 578 5.65 -1.16 -18.46
N LEU A 579 4.83 -1.57 -17.49
CA LEU A 579 3.84 -2.63 -17.72
C LEU A 579 2.84 -2.23 -18.81
N TYR A 580 2.44 -0.96 -18.83
CA TYR A 580 1.59 -0.41 -19.88
C TYR A 580 2.26 -0.46 -21.26
N THR A 581 3.51 -0.01 -21.38
CA THR A 581 4.22 -0.02 -22.68
C THR A 581 4.39 -1.46 -23.18
N ILE A 582 4.72 -2.40 -22.30
CA ILE A 582 4.77 -3.83 -22.62
C ILE A 582 3.41 -4.33 -23.12
N ARG A 583 2.32 -4.06 -22.39
CA ARG A 583 0.96 -4.45 -22.81
C ARG A 583 0.56 -3.82 -24.15
N MET A 584 0.92 -2.57 -24.37
CA MET A 584 0.68 -1.85 -25.63
C MET A 584 1.49 -2.42 -26.80
N ILE A 585 2.68 -2.97 -26.57
CA ILE A 585 3.48 -3.67 -27.57
C ILE A 585 2.89 -5.06 -27.85
N MET A 586 2.46 -5.78 -26.81
CA MET A 586 1.89 -7.13 -26.92
C MET A 586 0.47 -7.18 -27.51
N ALA A 587 -0.24 -6.06 -27.54
CA ALA A 587 -1.61 -5.96 -28.07
C ALA A 587 -1.70 -6.45 -29.52
N LYS A 588 -2.74 -7.25 -29.81
CA LYS A 588 -2.95 -7.91 -31.10
C LYS A 588 -3.55 -6.97 -32.13
N SER A 589 -4.47 -6.11 -31.69
CA SER A 589 -5.29 -5.27 -32.56
C SER A 589 -5.36 -3.80 -32.10
N THR A 590 -5.78 -2.93 -33.02
CA THR A 590 -6.00 -1.50 -32.71
C THR A 590 -7.13 -1.29 -31.69
N ALA A 591 -8.15 -2.15 -31.69
CA ALA A 591 -9.21 -2.14 -30.69
C ALA A 591 -8.69 -2.55 -29.31
N GLU A 592 -7.85 -3.58 -29.24
CA GLU A 592 -7.28 -4.05 -27.97
C GLU A 592 -6.40 -2.96 -27.33
N ARG A 593 -5.64 -2.20 -28.12
CA ARG A 593 -4.91 -1.03 -27.63
C ARG A 593 -5.83 0.04 -27.04
N LYS A 594 -6.99 0.28 -27.66
CA LYS A 594 -8.00 1.21 -27.13
C LYS A 594 -8.59 0.69 -25.82
N ASN A 595 -8.86 -0.61 -25.73
CA ASN A 595 -9.35 -1.25 -24.51
C ASN A 595 -8.31 -1.19 -23.38
N ILE A 596 -7.03 -1.44 -23.68
CA ILE A 596 -5.92 -1.32 -22.71
C ILE A 596 -5.85 0.12 -22.17
N LYS A 597 -5.99 1.14 -23.03
CA LYS A 597 -6.04 2.56 -22.59
C LYS A 597 -7.20 2.87 -21.65
N GLN A 598 -8.36 2.24 -21.86
CA GLN A 598 -9.56 2.44 -21.04
C GLN A 598 -9.52 1.63 -19.72
N GLN A 599 -8.84 0.50 -19.67
CA GLN A 599 -8.77 -0.37 -18.49
C GLN A 599 -7.53 -0.12 -17.61
N GLN A 600 -6.86 1.01 -17.78
CA GLN A 600 -5.56 1.29 -17.14
C GLN A 600 -5.68 2.00 -15.78
N ALA A 601 -6.89 2.35 -15.34
CA ALA A 601 -7.07 2.97 -14.04
C ALA A 601 -6.86 1.92 -12.94
N PHE A 602 -6.00 2.25 -11.98
CA PHE A 602 -5.74 1.42 -10.80
C PHE A 602 -6.37 2.08 -9.58
N GLU A 603 -6.84 1.26 -8.65
CA GLU A 603 -7.18 1.72 -7.30
C GLU A 603 -5.89 2.09 -6.56
N TYR A 604 -5.96 3.10 -5.69
CA TYR A 604 -4.80 3.49 -4.89
C TYR A 604 -4.51 2.47 -3.80
N GLU A 605 -3.31 1.91 -3.79
CA GLU A 605 -2.92 0.83 -2.86
C GLU A 605 -2.43 1.40 -1.53
N PHE A 606 -3.38 1.87 -0.72
CA PHE A 606 -3.09 2.49 0.58
C PHE A 606 -2.16 1.63 1.45
N GLY A 607 -2.33 0.30 1.47
CA GLY A 607 -1.54 -0.59 2.31
C GLY A 607 -0.04 -0.52 2.04
N ALA A 608 0.36 -0.53 0.77
CA ALA A 608 1.77 -0.45 0.38
C ALA A 608 2.33 0.96 0.64
N MET A 609 1.56 1.99 0.29
CA MET A 609 1.98 3.40 0.44
C MET A 609 2.20 3.78 1.91
N TYR A 610 1.31 3.33 2.81
CA TYR A 610 1.51 3.47 4.26
C TYR A 610 2.80 2.77 4.71
N ALA A 611 3.03 1.52 4.29
CA ALA A 611 4.19 0.75 4.75
C ALA A 611 5.52 1.40 4.37
N TRP A 612 5.66 1.89 3.14
CA TRP A 612 6.87 2.58 2.67
C TRP A 612 7.14 3.88 3.43
N MET A 613 6.11 4.72 3.55
CA MET A 613 6.19 5.98 4.29
C MET A 613 6.52 5.74 5.77
N LEU A 614 5.85 4.78 6.41
CA LEU A 614 6.08 4.43 7.81
C LEU A 614 7.46 3.81 8.05
N CYS A 615 8.00 3.06 7.09
CA CYS A 615 9.37 2.56 7.15
C CYS A 615 10.37 3.71 7.19
N VAL A 616 10.29 4.65 6.25
CA VAL A 616 11.18 5.83 6.22
C VAL A 616 11.00 6.68 7.48
N PHE A 617 9.77 6.89 7.93
CA PHE A 617 9.49 7.55 9.21
C PHE A 617 10.14 6.82 10.40
N THR A 618 10.10 5.48 10.42
CA THR A 618 10.73 4.68 11.47
C THR A 618 12.25 4.80 11.46
N VAL A 619 12.88 4.84 10.27
CA VAL A 619 14.31 5.10 10.12
C VAL A 619 14.68 6.49 10.65
N ILE A 620 13.92 7.52 10.29
CA ILE A 620 14.12 8.90 10.77
C ILE A 620 14.02 8.94 12.30
N MET A 621 12.98 8.33 12.87
CA MET A 621 12.78 8.29 14.32
C MET A 621 13.88 7.51 15.04
N ALA A 622 14.26 6.34 14.53
CA ALA A 622 15.31 5.50 15.10
C ALA A 622 16.65 6.23 15.23
N TYR A 623 17.03 7.00 14.21
CA TYR A 623 18.29 7.75 14.18
C TYR A 623 18.18 9.21 14.62
N SER A 624 16.99 9.73 14.92
CA SER A 624 16.76 11.14 15.26
C SER A 624 17.58 11.66 16.45
N ILE A 625 17.95 10.77 17.37
CA ILE A 625 18.72 11.08 18.59
C ILE A 625 20.21 10.80 18.38
N THR A 626 20.55 9.69 17.74
CA THR A 626 21.94 9.28 17.51
C THR A 626 22.61 10.12 16.42
N CYS A 627 21.87 10.46 15.36
CA CYS A 627 22.25 11.33 14.26
C CYS A 627 21.14 12.36 13.96
N PRO A 628 21.12 13.51 14.66
CA PRO A 628 20.06 14.51 14.52
C PRO A 628 19.88 15.10 13.12
N ILE A 629 20.92 15.06 12.28
CA ILE A 629 20.90 15.58 10.90
C ILE A 629 19.92 14.82 10.00
N ILE A 630 19.55 13.58 10.33
CA ILE A 630 18.59 12.81 9.53
C ILE A 630 17.18 13.44 9.51
N VAL A 631 16.79 14.13 10.59
CA VAL A 631 15.43 14.64 10.79
C VAL A 631 15.05 15.75 9.79
N PRO A 632 15.85 16.79 9.54
CA PRO A 632 15.51 17.80 8.53
C PRO A 632 15.41 17.22 7.11
N PHE A 633 16.26 16.27 6.73
CA PHE A 633 16.10 15.57 5.45
C PHE A 633 14.86 14.67 5.43
N GLY A 634 14.52 14.05 6.57
CA GLY A 634 13.26 13.33 6.75
C GLY A 634 12.01 14.21 6.64
N LEU A 635 12.09 15.47 7.11
CA LEU A 635 11.04 16.46 6.91
C LEU A 635 10.86 16.79 5.43
N ILE A 636 11.95 16.98 4.67
CA ILE A 636 11.89 17.17 3.22
C ILE A 636 11.24 15.95 2.54
N TYR A 637 11.62 14.73 2.93
CA TYR A 637 11.00 13.50 2.42
C TYR A 637 9.47 13.53 2.57
N ILE A 638 8.95 13.77 3.77
CA ILE A 638 7.51 13.69 4.02
C ILE A 638 6.74 14.84 3.35
N LEU A 639 7.36 16.02 3.21
CA LEU A 639 6.76 17.16 2.50
C LEU A 639 6.62 16.86 1.00
N LEU A 640 7.69 16.34 0.38
CA LEU A 640 7.66 15.91 -1.01
C LEU A 640 6.68 14.74 -1.20
N LYS A 641 6.65 13.78 -0.29
CA LYS A 641 5.71 12.65 -0.29
C LYS A 641 4.27 13.14 -0.26
N HIS A 642 3.95 14.08 0.62
CA HIS A 642 2.61 14.66 0.71
C HIS A 642 2.18 15.39 -0.56
N MET A 643 3.09 16.15 -1.17
CA MET A 643 2.83 16.85 -2.43
C MET A 643 2.59 15.85 -3.59
N VAL A 644 3.44 14.83 -3.72
CA VAL A 644 3.35 13.81 -4.79
C VAL A 644 2.10 12.96 -4.63
N ASP A 645 1.79 12.50 -3.41
CA ASP A 645 0.60 11.68 -3.16
C ASP A 645 -0.69 12.44 -3.41
N ARG A 646 -0.77 13.71 -2.99
CA ARG A 646 -1.93 14.56 -3.27
C ARG A 646 -2.17 14.73 -4.77
N HIS A 647 -1.11 14.96 -5.54
CA HIS A 647 -1.19 15.03 -7.01
C HIS A 647 -1.66 13.71 -7.63
N ASN A 648 -1.02 12.61 -7.23
CA ASN A 648 -1.28 11.29 -7.76
C ASN A 648 -2.70 10.80 -7.44
N LEU A 649 -3.16 10.94 -6.19
CA LEU A 649 -4.51 10.56 -5.77
C LEU A 649 -5.57 11.27 -6.61
N TYR A 650 -5.42 12.56 -6.85
CA TYR A 650 -6.42 13.35 -7.58
C TYR A 650 -6.46 13.04 -9.08
N TYR A 651 -5.31 12.87 -9.75
CA TYR A 651 -5.27 12.76 -11.21
C TYR A 651 -5.14 11.34 -11.76
N ALA A 652 -4.71 10.38 -10.96
CA ALA A 652 -4.16 9.14 -11.47
C ALA A 652 -4.82 7.86 -10.96
N TYR A 653 -5.56 7.91 -9.85
CA TYR A 653 -6.14 6.74 -9.19
C TYR A 653 -7.66 6.82 -9.10
N LEU A 654 -8.30 5.65 -9.03
CA LEU A 654 -9.72 5.52 -8.74
C LEU A 654 -9.97 5.65 -7.23
N PRO A 655 -11.13 6.20 -6.82
CA PRO A 655 -11.54 6.17 -5.42
C PRO A 655 -11.64 4.72 -4.94
N ALA A 656 -11.22 4.46 -3.72
CA ALA A 656 -11.37 3.16 -3.07
C ALA A 656 -12.07 3.35 -1.73
N LYS A 657 -13.06 2.50 -1.46
CA LYS A 657 -13.82 2.49 -0.20
C LYS A 657 -13.29 1.39 0.72
N LEU A 658 -12.57 1.78 1.76
CA LEU A 658 -11.90 0.91 2.71
C LEU A 658 -12.46 1.06 4.12
N GLU A 659 -12.18 0.06 4.96
CA GLU A 659 -12.57 0.09 6.37
C GLU A 659 -11.61 0.93 7.23
N LYS A 660 -12.19 1.68 8.18
CA LYS A 660 -11.50 2.47 9.21
C LYS A 660 -10.36 1.74 9.94
N LYS A 661 -10.47 0.41 10.10
CA LYS A 661 -9.46 -0.44 10.77
C LYS A 661 -8.07 -0.32 10.16
N MET A 662 -7.97 -0.02 8.86
CA MET A 662 -6.67 0.17 8.20
C MET A 662 -5.94 1.41 8.73
N HIS A 663 -6.63 2.55 8.79
CA HIS A 663 -6.06 3.82 9.27
C HIS A 663 -5.62 3.73 10.74
N PHE A 664 -6.41 3.04 11.57
CA PHE A 664 -6.02 2.72 12.95
C PHE A 664 -4.74 1.88 13.02
N ALA A 665 -4.60 0.89 12.13
CA ALA A 665 -3.40 0.07 12.09
C ALA A 665 -2.15 0.87 11.68
N ALA A 666 -2.29 1.84 10.75
CA ALA A 666 -1.20 2.74 10.38
C ALA A 666 -0.74 3.60 11.57
N VAL A 667 -1.69 4.10 12.37
CA VAL A 667 -1.37 4.83 13.61
C VAL A 667 -0.63 3.96 14.63
N ASN A 668 -1.06 2.71 14.82
CA ASN A 668 -0.37 1.78 15.72
C ASN A 668 1.07 1.49 15.25
N GLN A 669 1.31 1.38 13.94
CA GLN A 669 2.65 1.22 13.37
C GLN A 669 3.50 2.48 13.53
N ALA A 670 2.93 3.68 13.36
CA ALA A 670 3.64 4.93 13.63
C ALA A 670 4.08 5.05 15.10
N LEU A 671 3.28 4.55 16.04
CA LEU A 671 3.62 4.48 17.46
C LEU A 671 4.77 3.50 17.75
N ALA A 672 5.03 2.52 16.89
CA ALA A 672 6.15 1.59 17.04
C ALA A 672 7.51 2.26 16.78
N ALA A 673 7.56 3.31 15.95
CA ALA A 673 8.79 4.01 15.59
C ALA A 673 9.57 4.60 16.79
N PRO A 674 8.97 5.41 17.69
CA PRO A 674 9.68 5.90 18.87
C PRO A 674 10.02 4.80 19.89
N ILE A 675 9.25 3.71 19.94
CA ILE A 675 9.56 2.55 20.80
C ILE A 675 10.84 1.87 20.30
N LEU A 676 10.95 1.71 18.98
CA LEU A 676 12.14 1.16 18.35
C LEU A 676 13.35 2.10 18.53
N CYS A 677 13.16 3.43 18.51
CA CYS A 677 14.19 4.41 18.87
C CYS A 677 14.69 4.21 20.33
N LEU A 678 13.78 4.04 21.29
CA LEU A 678 14.13 3.78 22.69
C LEU A 678 14.91 2.47 22.86
N PHE A 679 14.47 1.41 22.16
CA PHE A 679 15.17 0.13 22.15
C PHE A 679 16.59 0.29 21.57
N TRP A 680 16.75 1.05 20.49
CA TRP A 680 18.06 1.33 19.92
C TRP A 680 18.96 2.14 20.84
N LEU A 681 18.42 3.15 21.50
CA LEU A 681 19.18 3.95 22.46
C LEU A 681 19.61 3.12 23.69
N TYR A 682 18.76 2.20 24.15
CA TYR A 682 19.11 1.24 25.19
C TYR A 682 20.27 0.34 24.72
N PHE A 683 20.16 -0.26 23.53
CA PHE A 683 21.20 -1.12 23.00
C PHE A 683 22.53 -0.38 22.81
N TYR A 684 22.49 0.86 22.30
CA TYR A 684 23.65 1.75 22.23
C TYR A 684 24.26 2.02 23.62
N SER A 685 23.44 2.35 24.62
CA SER A 685 23.90 2.63 25.98
C SER A 685 24.50 1.39 26.65
N PHE A 686 23.91 0.22 26.42
CA PHE A 686 24.39 -1.07 26.92
C PHE A 686 25.78 -1.42 26.37
N VAL A 687 25.98 -1.27 25.05
CA VAL A 687 27.27 -1.55 24.41
C VAL A 687 28.35 -0.56 24.87
N ARG A 688 28.01 0.73 24.97
CA ARG A 688 29.01 1.79 25.22
C ARG A 688 29.36 2.02 26.69
N LEU A 689 28.35 2.01 27.58
CA LEU A 689 28.53 2.30 29.01
C LEU A 689 28.49 1.04 29.88
N GLY A 690 28.05 -0.08 29.32
CA GLY A 690 27.80 -1.31 30.07
C GLY A 690 26.47 -1.28 30.84
N PHE A 691 26.10 -2.43 31.39
CA PHE A 691 24.82 -2.62 32.10
C PHE A 691 24.70 -1.75 33.37
N LYS A 692 25.79 -1.55 34.11
CA LYS A 692 25.77 -0.86 35.42
C LYS A 692 25.65 0.66 35.34
N ALA A 693 25.68 1.24 34.15
CA ALA A 693 25.58 2.68 34.00
C ALA A 693 24.16 3.20 34.30
N PRO A 694 24.01 4.33 35.02
CA PRO A 694 22.69 4.87 35.37
C PRO A 694 21.79 5.15 34.15
N THR A 695 22.35 5.62 33.04
CA THR A 695 21.63 5.89 31.78
C THR A 695 21.10 4.61 31.12
N THR A 696 21.88 3.53 31.14
CA THR A 696 21.47 2.20 30.62
C THR A 696 20.35 1.61 31.47
N MET A 697 20.43 1.74 32.80
CA MET A 697 19.38 1.28 33.71
C MET A 697 18.07 2.07 33.53
N PHE A 698 18.18 3.38 33.37
CA PHE A 698 17.01 4.24 33.14
C PHE A 698 16.34 3.94 31.79
N THR A 699 17.13 3.83 30.71
CA THR A 699 16.58 3.48 29.37
C THR A 699 15.94 2.09 29.38
N LEU A 700 16.54 1.12 30.07
CA LEU A 700 15.93 -0.20 30.27
C LEU A 700 14.59 -0.12 31.02
N LEU A 701 14.52 0.66 32.09
CA LEU A 701 13.27 0.87 32.84
C LEU A 701 12.18 1.49 31.94
N VAL A 702 12.52 2.54 31.18
CA VAL A 702 11.61 3.20 30.25
C VAL A 702 11.12 2.24 29.16
N VAL A 703 12.02 1.45 28.57
CA VAL A 703 11.66 0.43 27.56
C VAL A 703 10.72 -0.61 28.17
N ASN A 704 11.01 -1.12 29.37
CA ASN A 704 10.14 -2.08 30.05
C ASN A 704 8.76 -1.49 30.38
N ILE A 705 8.70 -0.27 30.91
CA ILE A 705 7.42 0.43 31.16
C ILE A 705 6.63 0.58 29.86
N THR A 706 7.29 0.96 28.77
CA THR A 706 6.65 1.12 27.46
C THR A 706 6.12 -0.22 26.95
N ILE A 707 6.89 -1.30 27.08
CA ILE A 707 6.45 -2.66 26.73
C ILE A 707 5.27 -3.09 27.59
N VAL A 708 5.30 -2.86 28.90
CA VAL A 708 4.18 -3.18 29.81
C VAL A 708 2.94 -2.38 29.43
N ILE A 709 3.06 -1.10 29.07
CA ILE A 709 1.94 -0.28 28.59
C ILE A 709 1.40 -0.82 27.26
N CYS A 710 2.26 -1.22 26.33
CA CYS A 710 1.85 -1.83 25.06
C CYS A 710 1.16 -3.19 25.27
N LEU A 711 1.70 -4.03 26.14
CA LEU A 711 1.11 -5.32 26.51
C LEU A 711 -0.21 -5.10 27.25
N ALA A 712 -0.28 -4.14 28.17
CA ALA A 712 -1.51 -3.75 28.83
C ALA A 712 -2.53 -3.25 27.79
N TYR A 713 -2.18 -2.37 26.87
CA TYR A 713 -3.09 -1.91 25.82
C TYR A 713 -3.57 -3.04 24.92
N THR A 714 -2.69 -3.99 24.58
CA THR A 714 -3.03 -5.15 23.74
C THR A 714 -3.91 -6.14 24.50
N CYS A 715 -3.53 -6.50 25.73
CA CYS A 715 -4.29 -7.39 26.60
C CYS A 715 -5.63 -6.77 27.02
N PHE A 716 -5.67 -5.51 27.47
CA PHE A 716 -6.92 -4.78 27.74
C PHE A 716 -7.72 -4.52 26.46
N GLY A 717 -7.08 -4.48 25.28
CA GLY A 717 -7.75 -4.51 23.98
C GLY A 717 -8.44 -5.85 23.72
N CYS A 718 -7.78 -6.97 24.01
CA CYS A 718 -8.36 -8.31 23.98
C CYS A 718 -9.47 -8.47 25.06
N PHE A 719 -9.28 -7.91 26.26
CA PHE A 719 -10.32 -7.86 27.28
C PHE A 719 -11.43 -6.85 26.95
N LYS A 720 -11.20 -5.84 26.11
CA LYS A 720 -12.22 -4.93 25.56
C LYS A 720 -13.16 -5.67 24.60
N TYR A 721 -12.65 -6.69 23.91
CA TYR A 721 -13.46 -7.61 23.11
C TYR A 721 -14.29 -8.56 24.00
N LEU A 722 -13.84 -8.80 25.24
CA LEU A 722 -14.53 -9.60 26.25
C LEU A 722 -15.41 -8.76 27.21
N SER A 723 -15.36 -7.43 27.14
CA SER A 723 -16.12 -6.55 28.04
C SER A 723 -17.49 -6.22 27.44
N PRO A 724 -18.61 -6.63 28.06
CA PRO A 724 -19.96 -6.40 27.55
C PRO A 724 -20.32 -4.91 27.39
N LEU A 725 -19.53 -4.00 27.99
CA LEU A 725 -19.81 -2.56 28.04
C LEU A 725 -19.47 -1.80 26.75
N ASN A 726 -18.68 -2.37 25.83
CA ASN A 726 -18.21 -1.61 24.67
C ASN A 726 -19.28 -1.47 23.57
N TYR A 727 -20.30 -2.33 23.54
CA TYR A 727 -21.45 -2.14 22.64
C TYR A 727 -22.39 -1.01 23.09
N ARG A 728 -22.30 -0.58 24.36
CA ARG A 728 -23.17 0.45 24.93
C ARG A 728 -22.65 1.87 24.71
N ILE A 729 -21.38 2.03 24.29
CA ILE A 729 -20.73 3.35 24.16
C ILE A 729 -20.87 3.94 22.74
N GLU A 730 -21.12 3.13 21.70
CA GLU A 730 -21.52 3.67 20.39
C GLU A 730 -22.96 4.22 20.39
N GLU A 731 -23.80 3.84 21.35
CA GLU A 731 -25.21 4.28 21.44
C GLU A 731 -25.43 5.57 22.26
N THR A 732 -24.45 6.10 23.01
CA THR A 732 -24.73 7.14 24.04
C THR A 732 -24.08 8.52 23.82
N GLN A 733 -23.34 8.77 22.72
CA GLN A 733 -22.70 10.09 22.51
C GLN A 733 -23.01 10.81 21.18
N GLY A 734 -23.97 10.32 20.38
CA GLY A 734 -24.36 10.97 19.11
C GLY A 734 -25.81 11.49 19.05
N GLU A 735 -26.77 10.85 19.70
CA GLU A 735 -28.19 11.14 19.45
C GLU A 735 -28.82 12.00 20.53
N ARG A 736 -28.52 13.30 20.49
CA ARG A 736 -29.45 14.30 21.02
C ARG A 736 -29.36 15.58 20.18
N GLY A 737 -29.96 15.53 18.99
CA GLY A 737 -30.24 16.74 18.22
C GLY A 737 -30.41 16.47 16.73
N LYS A 738 -31.67 16.51 16.28
CA LYS A 738 -32.16 16.78 14.91
C LYS A 738 -31.33 16.18 13.76
N ASP A 739 -31.84 15.11 13.16
CA ASP A 739 -32.26 15.16 11.75
C ASP A 739 -33.30 14.05 11.50
N THR A 740 -34.47 14.47 11.01
CA THR A 740 -35.47 13.59 10.40
C THR A 740 -34.96 13.20 9.02
N ASP A 741 -33.98 12.31 8.96
CA ASP A 741 -33.64 11.63 7.71
C ASP A 741 -34.68 10.55 7.46
N VAL A 742 -35.40 10.68 6.34
CA VAL A 742 -36.32 9.69 5.82
C VAL A 742 -35.60 8.34 5.78
N PRO A 743 -36.17 7.23 6.30
CA PRO A 743 -35.55 5.92 6.19
C PRO A 743 -35.41 5.56 4.72
N THR A 744 -34.20 5.68 4.18
CA THR A 744 -33.86 5.20 2.85
C THR A 744 -34.03 3.69 2.87
N VAL A 745 -35.14 3.21 2.31
CA VAL A 745 -35.40 1.77 2.15
C VAL A 745 -34.18 1.17 1.44
N PRO A 746 -33.52 0.15 2.01
CA PRO A 746 -32.42 -0.53 1.34
C PRO A 746 -32.92 -1.02 -0.02
N THR A 747 -32.29 -0.56 -1.11
CA THR A 747 -32.58 -1.09 -2.44
C THR A 747 -32.23 -2.58 -2.45
N SER A 748 -33.23 -3.45 -2.59
CA SER A 748 -33.03 -4.89 -2.77
C SER A 748 -32.05 -5.12 -3.93
N SER A 749 -31.03 -5.98 -3.76
CA SER A 749 -29.92 -6.32 -4.69
C SER A 749 -28.52 -5.71 -4.45
N MET A 750 -28.27 -5.03 -3.33
CA MET A 750 -26.95 -4.41 -3.08
C MET A 750 -25.79 -5.43 -3.00
N TYR A 751 -26.03 -6.59 -2.37
CA TYR A 751 -25.04 -7.65 -2.12
C TYR A 751 -25.05 -8.76 -3.18
N VAL A 752 -25.33 -8.40 -4.44
CA VAL A 752 -25.29 -9.33 -5.59
C VAL A 752 -24.11 -8.98 -6.49
N PRO A 753 -23.25 -9.95 -6.87
CA PRO A 753 -22.16 -9.69 -7.81
C PRO A 753 -22.74 -9.23 -9.15
N GLN A 754 -22.08 -8.27 -9.80
CA GLN A 754 -22.58 -7.63 -11.03
C GLN A 754 -22.97 -8.62 -12.13
N VAL A 755 -22.28 -9.77 -12.21
CA VAL A 755 -22.53 -10.82 -13.20
C VAL A 755 -23.82 -11.61 -12.97
N LEU A 756 -24.39 -11.58 -11.76
CA LEU A 756 -25.65 -12.26 -11.43
C LEU A 756 -26.82 -11.28 -11.33
N ARG A 757 -26.59 -9.97 -11.54
CA ARG A 757 -27.69 -9.01 -11.56
C ARG A 757 -28.53 -9.24 -12.81
N PRO A 758 -29.87 -9.30 -12.71
CA PRO A 758 -30.72 -9.44 -13.88
C PRO A 758 -30.52 -8.24 -14.79
N HIS A 759 -29.81 -8.43 -15.91
CA HIS A 759 -29.65 -7.38 -16.91
C HIS A 759 -31.03 -7.09 -17.51
N PRO A 760 -31.54 -5.84 -17.49
CA PRO A 760 -32.61 -5.48 -18.40
C PRO A 760 -32.06 -5.71 -19.81
N THR A 761 -32.76 -6.54 -20.58
CA THR A 761 -32.32 -7.09 -21.86
C THR A 761 -31.60 -6.01 -22.68
N GLU A 762 -30.29 -6.16 -22.93
CA GLU A 762 -29.46 -5.20 -23.67
C GLU A 762 -30.00 -4.92 -25.09
N ARG A 763 -30.89 -5.78 -25.60
CA ARG A 763 -31.68 -5.53 -26.82
C ARG A 763 -32.57 -4.28 -26.74
N THR A 764 -33.09 -3.94 -25.56
CA THR A 764 -33.96 -2.75 -25.39
C THR A 764 -33.13 -1.47 -25.29
N VAL A 765 -31.90 -1.54 -24.79
CA VAL A 765 -30.97 -0.40 -24.66
C VAL A 765 -30.29 -0.07 -25.98
N LEU A 766 -29.94 -1.09 -26.78
CA LEU A 766 -29.45 -0.89 -28.15
C LEU A 766 -30.55 -0.36 -29.09
N ALA A 767 -31.81 -0.79 -28.91
CA ALA A 767 -32.95 -0.24 -29.65
C ALA A 767 -33.21 1.25 -29.33
N PHE A 768 -32.95 1.69 -28.09
CA PHE A 768 -33.01 3.12 -27.72
C PHE A 768 -31.87 3.95 -28.34
N THR A 769 -30.77 3.30 -28.74
CA THR A 769 -29.61 3.98 -29.35
C THR A 769 -29.80 4.15 -30.87
N GLU A 770 -30.52 3.26 -31.54
CA GLU A 770 -30.85 3.41 -32.98
C GLU A 770 -31.88 4.52 -33.26
N GLN A 771 -32.73 4.89 -32.29
CA GLN A 771 -33.71 5.97 -32.46
C GLN A 771 -33.16 7.39 -32.23
N GLN A 772 -31.91 7.54 -31.81
CA GLN A 772 -31.22 8.85 -31.79
C GLN A 772 -30.15 8.93 -32.88
N SER A 773 -30.57 8.71 -34.12
CA SER A 773 -29.79 9.02 -35.32
C SER A 773 -30.37 10.28 -36.00
N TYR A 774 -29.54 11.33 -36.03
CA TYR A 774 -29.60 12.56 -36.81
C TYR A 774 -30.73 12.67 -37.85
N GLY A 775 -31.77 13.46 -37.51
CA GLY A 775 -32.62 14.13 -38.48
C GLY A 775 -31.92 15.39 -39.01
N THR A 776 -31.76 15.44 -40.33
CA THR A 776 -31.32 16.59 -41.14
C THR A 776 -32.03 17.89 -40.75
N MET A 777 -31.28 18.89 -40.27
CA MET A 777 -31.74 20.29 -40.29
C MET A 777 -31.24 20.94 -41.58
N ASP A 778 -32.16 21.12 -42.52
CA ASP A 778 -32.02 22.08 -43.60
C ASP A 778 -32.16 23.51 -43.07
N ASN A 779 -31.37 24.38 -43.69
CA ASN A 779 -31.27 25.82 -43.50
C ASN A 779 -32.63 26.55 -43.46
N THR A 780 -32.80 27.45 -42.49
CA THR A 780 -33.05 28.88 -42.78
C THR A 780 -32.91 29.73 -41.52
N CYS A 781 -31.91 30.61 -41.52
CA CYS A 781 -31.82 31.75 -40.61
C CYS A 781 -32.54 32.92 -41.28
N SER A 782 -33.53 33.50 -40.61
CA SER A 782 -34.03 34.84 -40.92
C SER A 782 -34.60 35.51 -39.68
N GLN A 783 -34.20 36.77 -39.53
CA GLN A 783 -34.53 37.76 -38.50
C GLN A 783 -36.03 37.86 -38.19
N ALA A 784 -36.37 38.22 -36.95
CA ALA A 784 -37.44 39.20 -36.72
C ALA A 784 -37.41 39.75 -35.28
N GLU A 785 -37.41 41.07 -35.21
CA GLU A 785 -37.63 41.94 -34.06
C GLU A 785 -39.03 41.73 -33.45
N GLY A 786 -39.12 41.75 -32.11
CA GLY A 786 -40.39 41.75 -31.40
C GLY A 786 -40.90 43.16 -31.12
N ILE A 787 -41.71 43.71 -32.02
CA ILE A 787 -42.57 44.88 -31.77
C ILE A 787 -43.93 44.41 -31.23
N ARG A 788 -44.38 45.11 -30.18
CA ARG A 788 -45.71 45.05 -29.55
C ARG A 788 -46.85 45.10 -30.55
N SER A 789 -47.87 44.27 -30.37
CA SER A 789 -49.20 44.50 -30.90
C SER A 789 -50.26 44.35 -29.81
N TYR A 790 -51.13 45.37 -29.75
CA TYR A 790 -52.31 45.47 -28.91
C TYR A 790 -53.46 44.65 -29.50
N ALA A 791 -54.30 44.08 -28.64
CA ALA A 791 -55.67 43.73 -28.97
C ALA A 791 -56.60 44.17 -27.82
N ALA A 792 -57.66 44.87 -28.21
CA ALA A 792 -58.59 45.61 -27.37
C ALA A 792 -59.58 44.72 -26.61
N GLY A 793 -59.95 45.13 -25.39
CA GLY A 793 -61.13 44.69 -24.66
C GLY A 793 -62.18 45.82 -24.57
N PRO A 794 -63.48 45.51 -24.41
CA PRO A 794 -64.54 46.52 -24.41
C PRO A 794 -64.73 47.20 -23.05
N ALA A 795 -65.27 48.42 -23.12
CA ALA A 795 -65.45 49.43 -22.07
C ALA A 795 -66.58 49.15 -21.07
N VAL A 796 -66.46 49.68 -19.83
CA VAL A 796 -67.48 50.33 -18.94
C VAL A 796 -66.70 51.09 -17.83
N VAL A 797 -66.51 52.42 -17.86
CA VAL A 797 -67.28 53.56 -17.26
C VAL A 797 -66.93 53.92 -15.80
N GLU A 798 -66.64 55.24 -15.62
CA GLU A 798 -66.73 56.16 -14.44
C GLU A 798 -65.71 56.10 -13.30
N GLN A 799 -64.87 57.15 -13.17
CA GLN A 799 -64.99 58.34 -12.26
C GLN A 799 -64.60 58.02 -10.81
N ALA A 800 -63.93 58.86 -10.02
CA ALA A 800 -63.20 60.11 -10.16
C ALA A 800 -62.61 60.40 -8.76
N SER A 801 -61.52 61.17 -8.70
CA SER A 801 -61.02 61.94 -7.53
C SER A 801 -60.57 61.15 -6.28
N GLY A 802 -59.48 61.49 -5.60
CA GLY A 802 -58.57 62.62 -5.72
C GLY A 802 -57.71 62.70 -4.46
N ALA A 803 -56.56 63.36 -4.64
CA ALA A 803 -55.49 63.70 -3.68
C ALA A 803 -54.56 62.55 -3.27
#